data_AF-A0A2V2S0C7-F1
#
_entry.id   AF-A0A2V2S0C7-F1
#
_cell.length_a   1.000
_cell.length_b   1.000
_cell.length_c   1.000
_cell.angle_alpha   90.00
_cell.angle_beta   90.00
_cell.angle_gamma   90.00
#
_symmetry.space_group_name_H-M   'P 1'
#
loop_
_entity.id
_entity.type
_entity.pdbx_description
1 polymer ?
#
loop_
_entity_poly.entity_id
_entity_poly.type
_entity_poly.pdbx_seq_one_letter_code
_entity_poly.pdbx_strand_id
1 'polypeptide(L)'
;MYFPAYYNGDYLSAIAMSTPLSGTYSMAANATNLFGLQYLSAVIAYSTNLSGQGPGFTNVNAGSTVTFPQPGWWSYAFPSVAQPELATINYYFAPFKYDAYYLPVVGVGGSPLPGMPEFSPTNRSPTLIAGVGSTYQVAGHAKQIILNGDQKKFGYLGQYFDKAFQIDTNGNITGNHTGILSPFGEFFPTEPGPVALATMPDLDTGQCGTGVVYAIKLALDVNHDGVIDLSFGGPDNTSPGRPFVFWCNNNYDRWDNDSIFHNQEQDDQIVASCPFTNQPTPDCNYRDQFGQRVIPCTRDLEDFARLWVCGVTDNLLLGLDSDASINLSWGDVGNPNPSNPTIDLFVAADADGGIGYLTNSTVAAQQTNQWVCSYVGRVGPGQKVELNTVQFLDVLRSGHLIWCGVSNGTGVLTLTISQGTNTLAQTSAHIQIQDIKRLYERWTVGDDPDTAPKNLAYLAREGDAPGVPPFQYSVPPAVSTPYILLVHGFNLEVWDKDRFAEAAFKRLYWQGYQGRFGQFRWPTTQQHIYNPGAFDKSEINSWSSGVGLLNLLVNLNKWYPTNVYLMAHSHGTVAAGEALRLAGTNQVANTYITMQAALDSHTYDSTTPMMPISFDTPDRYGAYYINGAACYFNGVGGAGNYINFFNPYDMVVGAIWQSDQVLKPDVGYSYHSSDDSWWDVGLILASQLRFPQNTYTIFSYCDQAHGFALGSQNNVGGPFRSGVMYNQIELDLPPYNFGAQHIYHSAEFRSDNPHRWQFWNQVLFQMGLKP
;
A
#
# COMPACT_ATOMS: atom_id res chain seq x y z
N MET A 1 49.88 38.38 -15.82
CA MET A 1 51.16 37.67 -15.64
C MET A 1 52.26 38.55 -16.21
N TYR A 2 53.44 38.62 -15.58
CA TYR A 2 54.56 39.43 -16.06
C TYR A 2 55.79 38.55 -16.29
N PHE A 3 56.59 38.86 -17.30
CA PHE A 3 57.80 38.12 -17.63
C PHE A 3 59.02 39.00 -17.37
N PRO A 4 59.93 38.62 -16.45
CA PRO A 4 61.15 39.38 -16.24
C PRO A 4 62.02 39.31 -17.50
N ALA A 5 62.35 40.47 -18.02
CA ALA A 5 63.29 40.64 -19.11
C ALA A 5 64.70 40.85 -18.51
N TYR A 6 65.28 39.77 -17.97
CA TYR A 6 66.70 39.71 -17.62
C TYR A 6 67.53 39.29 -18.84
N TYR A 7 68.82 39.63 -18.85
CA TYR A 7 69.76 39.43 -19.97
C TYR A 7 69.90 37.98 -20.50
N ASN A 8 69.30 36.98 -19.84
CA ASN A 8 69.17 35.61 -20.34
C ASN A 8 67.73 35.38 -20.79
N GLY A 9 67.48 35.44 -22.11
CA GLY A 9 66.16 35.52 -22.76
C GLY A 9 65.19 34.33 -22.61
N ASP A 10 65.37 33.47 -21.60
CA ASP A 10 64.56 32.26 -21.39
C ASP A 10 63.09 32.54 -21.05
N TYR A 11 62.79 33.68 -20.41
CA TYR A 11 61.41 34.04 -20.04
C TYR A 11 60.66 34.81 -21.13
N LEU A 12 61.37 35.55 -21.98
CA LEU A 12 60.76 36.32 -23.09
C LEU A 12 60.39 35.42 -24.27
N SER A 13 61.17 34.37 -24.50
CA SER A 13 60.88 33.39 -25.55
C SER A 13 59.54 32.67 -25.32
N ALA A 14 59.09 32.53 -24.07
CA ALA A 14 57.80 31.95 -23.70
C ALA A 14 56.59 32.76 -24.23
N ILE A 15 56.78 34.04 -24.54
CA ILE A 15 55.79 34.93 -25.18
C ILE A 15 56.23 35.35 -26.58
N ALA A 16 57.15 34.59 -27.17
CA ALA A 16 57.78 34.83 -28.47
C ALA A 16 58.34 36.25 -28.65
N MET A 17 58.88 36.78 -27.56
CA MET A 17 59.68 37.99 -27.58
C MET A 17 61.17 37.63 -27.53
N SER A 18 61.98 38.47 -28.16
CA SER A 18 63.43 38.36 -28.13
C SER A 18 64.07 39.73 -27.99
N THR A 19 65.31 39.73 -27.50
CA THR A 19 66.14 40.92 -27.36
C THR A 19 67.35 40.81 -28.29
N PRO A 20 67.18 41.09 -29.59
CA PRO A 20 68.25 40.88 -30.58
C PRO A 20 69.47 41.78 -30.34
N LEU A 21 69.29 42.93 -29.68
CA LEU A 21 70.34 43.87 -29.25
C LEU A 21 69.96 44.47 -27.89
N SER A 22 70.94 44.93 -27.10
CA SER A 22 70.66 45.62 -25.83
C SER A 22 69.73 46.81 -26.05
N GLY A 23 68.64 46.91 -25.27
CA GLY A 23 67.64 47.97 -25.39
C GLY A 23 66.68 47.83 -26.58
N THR A 24 66.71 46.69 -27.30
CA THR A 24 65.81 46.39 -28.41
C THR A 24 64.97 45.16 -28.10
N TYR A 25 63.65 45.28 -28.23
CA TYR A 25 62.69 44.20 -28.02
C TYR A 25 61.90 43.97 -29.30
N SER A 26 61.84 42.72 -29.74
CA SER A 26 61.04 42.30 -30.89
C SER A 26 60.03 41.24 -30.47
N MET A 27 58.83 41.32 -31.04
CA MET A 27 57.77 40.31 -30.86
C MET A 27 57.45 39.65 -32.19
N ALA A 28 57.32 38.33 -32.22
CA ALA A 28 56.95 37.62 -33.44
C ALA A 28 55.50 37.94 -33.87
N ALA A 29 55.23 37.97 -35.18
CA ALA A 29 53.94 38.39 -35.74
C ALA A 29 52.78 37.40 -35.52
N ASN A 30 53.07 36.10 -35.48
CA ASN A 30 52.06 35.03 -35.44
C ASN A 30 52.22 34.09 -34.25
N ALA A 31 52.87 34.56 -33.18
CA ALA A 31 53.06 33.74 -32.01
C ALA A 31 51.75 33.60 -31.23
N THR A 32 51.52 32.40 -30.72
CA THR A 32 50.34 32.07 -29.94
C THR A 32 50.71 31.58 -28.55
N ASN A 33 49.81 31.77 -27.59
CA ASN A 33 49.94 31.14 -26.28
C ASN A 33 49.59 29.64 -26.33
N LEU A 34 49.58 28.98 -25.16
CA LEU A 34 49.23 27.57 -25.00
C LEU A 34 47.83 27.18 -25.56
N PHE A 35 46.93 28.16 -25.69
CA PHE A 35 45.56 27.98 -26.18
C PHE A 35 45.40 28.32 -27.67
N GLY A 36 46.51 28.61 -28.36
CA GLY A 36 46.48 29.01 -29.77
C GLY A 36 46.03 30.46 -30.00
N LEU A 37 45.85 31.27 -28.94
CA LEU A 37 45.47 32.67 -29.05
C LEU A 37 46.69 33.53 -29.39
N GLN A 38 46.56 34.41 -30.39
CA GLN A 38 47.65 35.26 -30.82
C GLN A 38 48.05 36.28 -29.76
N TYR A 39 49.36 36.44 -29.55
CA TYR A 39 49.88 37.60 -28.86
C TYR A 39 49.73 38.84 -29.76
N LEU A 40 49.13 39.92 -29.24
CA LEU A 40 48.85 41.13 -30.00
C LEU A 40 49.92 42.20 -29.79
N SER A 41 50.40 42.33 -28.55
CA SER A 41 51.46 43.24 -28.17
C SER A 41 52.05 42.84 -26.83
N ALA A 42 53.09 43.54 -26.36
CA ALA A 42 53.55 43.48 -25.00
C ALA A 42 53.95 44.87 -24.51
N VAL A 43 53.46 45.26 -23.33
CA VAL A 43 53.93 46.46 -22.65
C VAL A 43 55.22 46.11 -21.90
N ILE A 44 56.31 46.77 -22.24
CA ILE A 44 57.58 46.70 -21.53
C ILE A 44 57.62 47.82 -20.51
N ALA A 45 57.59 47.46 -19.22
CA ALA A 45 57.87 48.37 -18.13
C ALA A 45 59.37 48.29 -17.80
N TYR A 46 60.09 49.41 -17.81
CA TYR A 46 61.53 49.45 -17.57
C TYR A 46 61.94 50.58 -16.63
N SER A 47 63.01 50.36 -15.86
CA SER A 47 63.59 51.42 -15.02
C SER A 47 64.30 52.46 -15.89
N THR A 48 64.06 53.76 -15.62
CA THR A 48 64.81 54.86 -16.23
C THR A 48 66.03 55.20 -15.36
N ASN A 49 67.20 55.45 -15.97
CA ASN A 49 68.43 55.83 -15.26
C ASN A 49 68.39 57.28 -14.68
N LEU A 50 67.20 57.91 -14.60
CA LEU A 50 67.00 59.27 -14.11
C LEU A 50 66.37 59.23 -12.71
N SER A 51 67.10 59.73 -11.72
CA SER A 51 66.63 59.88 -10.34
C SER A 51 65.35 60.72 -10.29
N GLY A 52 64.24 60.15 -9.79
CA GLY A 52 62.98 60.85 -9.59
C GLY A 52 61.91 60.68 -10.68
N GLN A 53 62.17 59.92 -11.75
CA GLN A 53 61.14 59.55 -12.73
C GLN A 53 60.60 58.13 -12.46
N GLY A 54 59.28 57.96 -12.61
CA GLY A 54 58.62 56.65 -12.51
C GLY A 54 59.04 55.70 -13.65
N PRO A 55 58.60 54.43 -13.62
CA PRO A 55 58.93 53.46 -14.67
C PRO A 55 58.47 53.94 -16.05
N GLY A 56 59.32 53.71 -17.06
CA GLY A 56 58.96 53.92 -18.46
C GLY A 56 58.13 52.76 -18.99
N PHE A 57 57.16 53.04 -19.87
CA PHE A 57 56.32 52.04 -20.51
C PHE A 57 56.38 52.19 -22.03
N THR A 58 56.68 51.10 -22.72
CA THR A 58 56.72 51.05 -24.19
C THR A 58 55.95 49.84 -24.67
N ASN A 59 55.07 50.02 -25.66
CA ASN A 59 54.32 48.91 -26.25
C ASN A 59 55.08 48.35 -27.47
N VAL A 60 55.28 47.04 -27.51
CA VAL A 60 55.85 46.30 -28.65
C VAL A 60 54.73 45.51 -29.29
N ASN A 61 54.26 45.91 -30.46
CA ASN A 61 53.21 45.18 -31.18
C ASN A 61 53.77 43.89 -31.80
N ALA A 62 52.92 42.89 -32.01
CA ALA A 62 53.28 41.68 -32.73
C ALA A 62 53.87 42.02 -34.12
N GLY A 63 54.97 41.36 -34.49
CA GLY A 63 55.70 41.60 -35.73
C GLY A 63 56.53 42.88 -35.74
N SER A 64 56.55 43.65 -34.64
CA SER A 64 57.29 44.90 -34.52
C SER A 64 58.53 44.75 -33.64
N THR A 65 59.48 45.65 -33.87
CA THR A 65 60.69 45.81 -33.05
C THR A 65 60.71 47.24 -32.53
N VAL A 66 60.96 47.41 -31.24
CA VAL A 66 61.12 48.72 -30.62
C VAL A 66 62.46 48.79 -29.91
N THR A 67 63.21 49.84 -30.21
CA THR A 67 64.49 50.17 -29.56
C THR A 67 64.29 51.43 -28.72
N PHE A 68 64.81 51.46 -27.50
CA PHE A 68 64.73 52.65 -26.65
C PHE A 68 66.08 53.02 -26.02
N PRO A 69 66.28 54.30 -25.65
CA PRO A 69 67.62 54.88 -25.62
C PRO A 69 68.56 54.40 -24.50
N GLN A 70 68.07 53.86 -23.37
CA GLN A 70 68.91 53.24 -22.34
C GLN A 70 68.03 52.35 -21.43
N PRO A 71 68.08 51.01 -21.54
CA PRO A 71 67.41 50.15 -20.57
C PRO A 71 68.15 50.26 -19.23
N GLY A 72 67.45 50.68 -18.17
CA GLY A 72 67.95 50.48 -16.82
C GLY A 72 67.97 48.99 -16.44
N TRP A 73 68.38 48.68 -15.23
CA TRP A 73 68.79 47.32 -14.82
C TRP A 73 67.67 46.28 -14.84
N TRP A 74 66.40 46.70 -14.77
CA TRP A 74 65.24 45.78 -14.75
C TRP A 74 64.16 46.19 -15.76
N SER A 75 63.60 45.20 -16.45
CA SER A 75 62.43 45.36 -17.31
C SER A 75 61.46 44.17 -17.20
N TYR A 76 60.17 44.41 -17.39
CA TYR A 76 59.11 43.42 -17.30
C TYR A 76 58.18 43.53 -18.51
N ALA A 77 57.88 42.40 -19.15
CA ALA A 77 56.96 42.32 -20.26
C ALA A 77 55.56 41.87 -19.80
N PHE A 78 54.55 42.62 -20.20
CA PHE A 78 53.13 42.33 -19.97
C PHE A 78 52.46 42.09 -21.33
N PRO A 79 52.34 40.82 -21.77
CA PRO A 79 51.74 40.52 -23.06
C PRO A 79 50.24 40.82 -23.06
N SER A 80 49.77 41.42 -24.15
CA SER A 80 48.37 41.45 -24.56
C SER A 80 48.12 40.29 -25.51
N VAL A 81 47.02 39.56 -25.29
CA VAL A 81 46.62 38.38 -26.06
C VAL A 81 45.24 38.63 -26.63
N ALA A 82 44.96 38.10 -27.82
CA ALA A 82 43.62 38.07 -28.39
C ALA A 82 42.64 37.47 -27.38
N GLN A 83 41.48 38.12 -27.20
CA GLN A 83 40.43 37.58 -26.34
C GLN A 83 39.87 36.31 -27.00
N PRO A 84 39.64 35.23 -26.22
CA PRO A 84 39.10 34.00 -26.77
C PRO A 84 37.67 34.21 -27.28
N GLU A 85 37.41 33.78 -28.49
CA GLU A 85 36.06 33.62 -29.03
C GLU A 85 35.58 32.21 -28.70
N LEU A 86 34.59 32.10 -27.82
CA LEU A 86 34.10 30.82 -27.30
C LEU A 86 32.76 30.45 -27.95
N ALA A 87 32.61 29.16 -28.28
CA ALA A 87 31.34 28.63 -28.74
C ALA A 87 31.03 27.31 -28.03
N THR A 88 29.83 27.19 -27.47
CA THR A 88 29.35 25.96 -26.84
C THR A 88 29.11 24.88 -27.90
N ILE A 89 29.72 23.71 -27.70
CA ILE A 89 29.58 22.55 -28.59
C ILE A 89 28.93 21.35 -27.93
N ASN A 90 28.87 21.33 -26.60
CA ASN A 90 28.24 20.27 -25.82
C ASN A 90 28.04 20.72 -24.36
N TYR A 91 27.38 19.89 -23.56
CA TYR A 91 27.29 20.04 -22.11
C TYR A 91 27.78 18.76 -21.41
N TYR A 92 28.33 18.93 -20.21
CA TYR A 92 28.75 17.85 -19.32
C TYR A 92 28.02 17.99 -17.99
N PHE A 93 27.26 16.95 -17.62
CA PHE A 93 26.53 16.88 -16.36
C PHE A 93 27.07 15.74 -15.53
N ALA A 94 27.34 15.97 -14.25
CA ALA A 94 27.97 14.99 -13.39
C ALA A 94 27.46 15.11 -11.94
N PRO A 95 27.32 14.00 -11.20
CA PRO A 95 27.08 14.06 -9.77
C PRO A 95 28.31 14.60 -9.08
N PHE A 96 28.11 15.40 -8.04
CA PHE A 96 29.20 15.89 -7.20
C PHE A 96 28.78 15.91 -5.73
N LYS A 97 29.77 15.83 -4.83
CA LYS A 97 29.58 15.95 -3.39
C LYS A 97 30.63 16.92 -2.83
N TYR A 98 30.19 17.77 -1.91
CA TYR A 98 31.09 18.54 -1.06
C TYR A 98 31.58 17.67 0.12
N ASP A 99 32.83 17.84 0.52
CA ASP A 99 33.27 17.40 1.84
C ASP A 99 32.83 18.37 2.95
N ALA A 100 33.22 18.05 4.19
CA ALA A 100 32.99 18.87 5.37
C ALA A 100 33.60 20.30 5.28
N TYR A 101 34.44 20.58 4.28
CA TYR A 101 35.09 21.87 4.04
C TYR A 101 34.58 22.56 2.77
N TYR A 102 33.47 22.10 2.18
CA TYR A 102 32.92 22.62 0.92
C TYR A 102 33.87 22.52 -0.27
N LEU A 103 34.83 21.58 -0.24
CA LEU A 103 35.64 21.24 -1.39
C LEU A 103 35.00 20.06 -2.12
N PRO A 104 34.96 20.08 -3.46
CA PRO A 104 34.41 18.97 -4.21
C PRO A 104 35.36 17.76 -4.11
N VAL A 105 34.87 16.62 -3.63
CA VAL A 105 35.68 15.42 -3.40
C VAL A 105 35.40 14.33 -4.44
N VAL A 106 36.48 13.83 -5.05
CA VAL A 106 36.49 12.62 -5.87
C VAL A 106 36.75 11.42 -4.94
N GLY A 107 35.89 10.39 -4.98
CA GLY A 107 36.17 9.13 -4.29
C GLY A 107 34.99 8.46 -3.58
N VAL A 108 33.82 9.10 -3.48
CA VAL A 108 32.61 8.46 -2.91
C VAL A 108 31.37 8.76 -3.76
N GLY A 109 31.41 8.32 -5.02
CA GLY A 109 30.30 8.47 -5.98
C GLY A 109 30.26 9.79 -6.76
N GLY A 110 31.31 10.62 -6.69
CA GLY A 110 31.45 11.82 -7.53
C GLY A 110 32.15 11.52 -8.85
N SER A 111 31.67 12.10 -9.96
CA SER A 111 32.36 12.05 -11.25
C SER A 111 33.37 13.18 -11.38
N PRO A 112 34.48 12.99 -12.11
CA PRO A 112 35.49 14.04 -12.23
C PRO A 112 34.88 15.29 -12.87
N LEU A 113 35.13 16.45 -12.26
CA LEU A 113 34.66 17.76 -12.73
C LEU A 113 35.79 18.54 -13.40
N PRO A 114 35.48 19.44 -14.36
CA PRO A 114 36.47 20.36 -14.91
C PRO A 114 37.26 21.10 -13.81
N GLY A 115 38.59 21.08 -13.92
CA GLY A 115 39.49 21.65 -12.91
C GLY A 115 40.06 20.63 -11.92
N MET A 116 39.54 19.40 -11.89
CA MET A 116 40.12 18.30 -11.11
C MET A 116 41.24 17.58 -11.88
N PRO A 117 42.29 17.07 -11.19
CA PRO A 117 43.37 16.30 -11.82
C PRO A 117 42.90 15.08 -12.61
N GLU A 118 41.81 14.45 -12.19
CA GLU A 118 41.23 13.23 -12.78
C GLU A 118 40.34 13.51 -13.99
N PHE A 119 40.04 14.78 -14.30
CA PHE A 119 39.16 15.14 -15.40
C PHE A 119 39.87 15.08 -16.75
N SER A 120 39.23 14.42 -17.71
CA SER A 120 39.62 14.38 -19.12
C SER A 120 38.56 15.05 -20.01
N PRO A 121 38.97 15.80 -21.06
CA PRO A 121 38.04 16.33 -22.06
C PRO A 121 37.23 15.27 -22.83
N THR A 122 37.57 13.99 -22.69
CA THR A 122 36.85 12.84 -23.28
C THR A 122 35.82 12.23 -22.34
N ASN A 123 35.70 12.69 -21.09
CA ASN A 123 34.65 12.24 -20.19
C ASN A 123 33.27 12.51 -20.80
N ARG A 124 32.37 11.55 -20.62
CA ARG A 124 30.95 11.67 -20.98
C ARG A 124 30.14 11.83 -19.70
N SER A 125 29.01 12.54 -19.78
CA SER A 125 28.08 12.62 -18.66
C SER A 125 27.70 11.21 -18.22
N PRO A 126 27.92 10.82 -16.95
CA PRO A 126 27.44 9.54 -16.44
C PRO A 126 25.91 9.52 -16.39
N THR A 127 25.35 8.33 -16.23
CA THR A 127 23.94 8.15 -15.90
C THR A 127 23.65 8.73 -14.52
N LEU A 128 22.74 9.70 -14.45
CA LEU A 128 22.36 10.37 -13.20
C LEU A 128 21.10 9.71 -12.64
N ILE A 129 21.15 9.30 -11.38
CA ILE A 129 20.06 8.55 -10.73
C ILE A 129 19.87 9.13 -9.32
N ALA A 130 18.63 9.37 -8.94
CA ALA A 130 18.26 9.87 -7.61
C ALA A 130 17.06 9.09 -7.07
N GLY A 131 16.95 8.95 -5.74
CA GLY A 131 15.72 8.46 -5.12
C GLY A 131 14.72 9.59 -4.90
N VAL A 132 13.44 9.36 -5.18
CA VAL A 132 12.37 10.31 -4.79
C VAL A 132 12.47 10.61 -3.31
N GLY A 133 12.40 11.89 -2.95
CA GLY A 133 12.52 12.34 -1.56
C GLY A 133 13.96 12.42 -1.02
N SER A 134 14.98 12.16 -1.84
CA SER A 134 16.39 12.27 -1.46
C SER A 134 17.05 13.48 -2.12
N THR A 135 17.92 14.18 -1.39
CA THR A 135 18.74 15.25 -1.98
C THR A 135 19.79 14.66 -2.92
N TYR A 136 19.88 15.22 -4.12
CA TYR A 136 20.83 14.86 -5.16
C TYR A 136 21.56 16.11 -5.65
N GLN A 137 22.88 16.03 -5.89
CA GLN A 137 23.67 17.16 -6.34
C GLN A 137 24.24 16.90 -7.73
N VAL A 138 24.01 17.83 -8.66
CA VAL A 138 24.46 17.76 -10.05
C VAL A 138 25.17 19.05 -10.46
N ALA A 139 26.31 18.92 -11.12
CA ALA A 139 27.00 20.06 -11.72
C ALA A 139 26.82 20.02 -13.24
N GLY A 140 26.52 21.17 -13.84
CA GLY A 140 26.45 21.35 -15.29
C GLY A 140 27.60 22.22 -15.80
N HIS A 141 28.23 21.83 -16.91
CA HIS A 141 29.27 22.62 -17.56
C HIS A 141 29.02 22.71 -19.07
N ALA A 142 29.04 23.91 -19.64
CA ALA A 142 29.06 24.10 -21.08
C ALA A 142 30.48 23.87 -21.60
N LYS A 143 30.65 22.88 -22.49
CA LYS A 143 31.91 22.60 -23.18
C LYS A 143 32.06 23.54 -24.36
N GLN A 144 33.08 24.39 -24.32
CA GLN A 144 33.30 25.44 -25.29
C GLN A 144 34.58 25.19 -26.10
N ILE A 145 34.51 25.37 -27.41
CA ILE A 145 35.69 25.46 -28.29
C ILE A 145 36.20 26.90 -28.34
N ILE A 146 37.49 27.05 -28.65
CA ILE A 146 38.12 28.34 -28.90
C ILE A 146 38.17 28.56 -30.41
N LEU A 147 37.26 29.36 -30.97
CA LEU A 147 37.09 29.58 -32.41
C LEU A 147 38.33 30.21 -33.05
N ASN A 148 38.93 31.19 -32.36
CA ASN A 148 40.10 31.94 -32.79
C ASN A 148 41.42 31.42 -32.17
N GLY A 149 41.46 30.14 -31.79
CA GLY A 149 42.63 29.47 -31.19
C GLY A 149 42.71 27.97 -31.53
N ASP A 150 43.32 27.17 -30.65
CA ASP A 150 43.39 25.71 -30.82
C ASP A 150 42.06 25.06 -30.42
N GLN A 151 41.29 24.62 -31.41
CA GLN A 151 39.99 23.97 -31.23
C GLN A 151 40.05 22.60 -30.54
N LYS A 152 41.25 22.04 -30.30
CA LYS A 152 41.44 20.83 -29.48
C LYS A 152 41.58 21.14 -27.99
N LYS A 153 41.66 22.42 -27.62
CA LYS A 153 41.57 22.91 -26.24
C LYS A 153 40.14 23.38 -25.99
N PHE A 154 39.63 23.08 -24.80
CA PHE A 154 38.25 23.38 -24.44
C PHE A 154 38.20 24.24 -23.19
N GLY A 155 37.29 25.21 -23.20
CA GLY A 155 36.79 25.85 -21.98
C GLY A 155 35.62 25.04 -21.41
N TYR A 156 35.47 25.06 -20.09
CA TYR A 156 34.30 24.51 -19.41
C TYR A 156 33.72 25.57 -18.50
N LEU A 157 32.57 26.12 -18.89
CA LEU A 157 31.88 27.15 -18.13
C LEU A 157 30.82 26.50 -17.25
N GLY A 158 30.98 26.62 -15.93
CA GLY A 158 29.97 26.18 -14.97
C GLY A 158 28.62 26.84 -15.22
N GLN A 159 27.55 26.04 -15.17
CA GLN A 159 26.19 26.47 -15.47
C GLN A 159 25.36 26.56 -14.20
N TYR A 160 24.51 27.59 -14.12
CA TYR A 160 23.42 27.62 -13.16
C TYR A 160 22.20 26.90 -13.74
N PHE A 161 21.41 26.30 -12.86
CA PHE A 161 20.17 25.63 -13.23
C PHE A 161 18.96 26.56 -13.14
N ASP A 162 17.99 26.36 -14.02
CA ASP A 162 16.69 27.03 -13.96
C ASP A 162 15.67 26.14 -13.24
N LYS A 163 15.26 25.05 -13.88
CA LYS A 163 14.14 24.20 -13.44
C LYS A 163 14.34 22.72 -13.77
N ALA A 164 13.59 21.88 -13.05
CA ALA A 164 13.47 20.45 -13.28
C ALA A 164 12.12 20.15 -13.97
N PHE A 165 12.17 19.78 -15.24
CA PHE A 165 11.00 19.50 -16.06
C PHE A 165 10.73 18.00 -16.17
N GLN A 166 9.45 17.63 -16.19
CA GLN A 166 9.03 16.26 -16.44
C GLN A 166 9.27 15.88 -17.91
N ILE A 167 9.79 14.67 -18.13
CA ILE A 167 9.89 14.06 -19.45
C ILE A 167 8.71 13.08 -19.60
N ASP A 168 7.93 13.22 -20.68
CA ASP A 168 6.79 12.34 -20.95
C ASP A 168 7.22 10.94 -21.45
N THR A 169 6.26 10.04 -21.63
CA THR A 169 6.50 8.67 -22.10
C THR A 169 7.07 8.60 -23.53
N ASN A 170 6.95 9.66 -24.32
CA ASN A 170 7.54 9.77 -25.65
C ASN A 170 8.94 10.39 -25.63
N GLY A 171 9.45 10.77 -24.45
CA GLY A 171 10.75 11.40 -24.28
C GLY A 171 10.75 12.92 -24.47
N ASN A 172 9.57 13.57 -24.55
CA ASN A 172 9.50 15.03 -24.69
C ASN A 172 9.58 15.72 -23.34
N ILE A 173 10.34 16.83 -23.29
CA ILE A 173 10.35 17.72 -22.13
C ILE A 173 9.04 18.50 -22.10
N THR A 174 8.31 18.39 -21.00
CA THR A 174 7.03 19.07 -20.80
C THR A 174 7.20 20.39 -20.05
N GLY A 175 6.12 21.19 -19.98
CA GLY A 175 6.08 22.39 -19.13
C GLY A 175 5.86 22.09 -17.63
N ASN A 176 5.58 20.84 -17.27
CA ASN A 176 5.33 20.44 -15.88
C ASN A 176 6.66 20.29 -15.14
N HIS A 177 6.67 20.69 -13.87
CA HIS A 177 7.85 20.53 -13.02
C HIS A 177 7.73 19.26 -12.19
N THR A 178 8.84 18.54 -12.02
CA THR A 178 8.89 17.34 -11.18
C THR A 178 10.17 17.35 -10.35
N GLY A 179 10.07 17.99 -9.18
CA GLY A 179 11.15 18.20 -8.23
C GLY A 179 11.50 19.66 -7.98
N ILE A 180 12.26 19.89 -6.91
CA ILE A 180 12.78 21.19 -6.51
C ILE A 180 14.25 21.25 -6.92
N LEU A 181 14.62 22.25 -7.72
CA LEU A 181 15.99 22.42 -8.20
C LEU A 181 16.51 23.80 -7.76
N SER A 182 17.65 23.81 -7.08
CA SER A 182 18.36 25.05 -6.78
C SER A 182 19.21 25.48 -7.98
N PRO A 183 19.50 26.79 -8.15
CA PRO A 183 20.40 27.26 -9.20
C PRO A 183 21.79 26.62 -9.15
N PHE A 184 22.22 26.14 -7.99
CA PHE A 184 23.52 25.50 -7.77
C PHE A 184 23.51 23.98 -8.00
N GLY A 185 22.37 23.42 -8.43
CA GLY A 185 22.26 22.00 -8.78
C GLY A 185 21.92 21.07 -7.62
N GLU A 186 21.38 21.59 -6.53
CA GLU A 186 20.73 20.77 -5.50
C GLU A 186 19.32 20.41 -5.99
N PHE A 187 19.12 19.14 -6.28
CA PHE A 187 17.89 18.59 -6.83
C PHE A 187 17.21 17.68 -5.80
N PHE A 188 15.91 17.89 -5.61
CA PHE A 188 15.04 17.07 -4.78
C PHE A 188 13.88 16.56 -5.64
N PRO A 189 13.94 15.33 -6.18
CA PRO A 189 12.86 14.76 -6.98
C PRO A 189 11.61 14.50 -6.13
N THR A 190 10.46 14.94 -6.63
CA THR A 190 9.15 14.77 -5.96
C THR A 190 8.30 13.68 -6.58
N GLU A 191 8.63 13.18 -7.77
CA GLU A 191 7.95 12.07 -8.45
C GLU A 191 9.00 11.20 -9.16
N PRO A 192 8.73 9.91 -9.41
CA PRO A 192 9.63 9.04 -10.14
C PRO A 192 9.56 9.28 -11.65
N GLY A 193 10.61 8.88 -12.36
CA GLY A 193 10.72 8.99 -13.81
C GLY A 193 11.92 9.82 -14.27
N PRO A 194 12.10 9.97 -15.59
CA PRO A 194 13.14 10.82 -16.16
C PRO A 194 12.80 12.31 -15.96
N VAL A 195 13.79 13.07 -15.48
CA VAL A 195 13.66 14.50 -15.17
C VAL A 195 14.72 15.30 -15.93
N ALA A 196 14.29 16.28 -16.71
CA ALA A 196 15.14 17.20 -17.45
C ALA A 196 15.55 18.37 -16.56
N LEU A 197 16.81 18.41 -16.14
CA LEU A 197 17.41 19.54 -15.43
C LEU A 197 17.96 20.52 -16.46
N ALA A 198 17.25 21.62 -16.67
CA ALA A 198 17.63 22.64 -17.63
C ALA A 198 18.56 23.67 -16.99
N THR A 199 19.63 24.04 -17.70
CA THR A 199 20.45 25.19 -17.31
C THR A 199 19.73 26.49 -17.62
N MET A 200 20.12 27.57 -16.95
CA MET A 200 19.74 28.91 -17.36
C MET A 200 20.18 29.17 -18.82
N PRO A 201 19.41 29.96 -19.58
CA PRO A 201 19.80 30.33 -20.93
C PRO A 201 21.06 31.20 -20.90
N ASP A 202 21.99 30.87 -21.79
CA ASP A 202 23.13 31.72 -22.09
C ASP A 202 22.64 33.12 -22.51
N LEU A 203 23.23 34.17 -21.91
CA LEU A 203 22.74 35.55 -22.07
C LEU A 203 22.86 36.06 -23.51
N ASP A 204 23.84 35.58 -24.27
CA ASP A 204 24.14 36.08 -25.61
C ASP A 204 23.43 35.25 -26.70
N THR A 205 23.30 33.94 -26.47
CA THR A 205 22.80 32.99 -27.48
C THR A 205 21.44 32.39 -27.16
N GLY A 206 20.98 32.47 -25.91
CA GLY A 206 19.78 31.78 -25.43
C GLY A 206 19.91 30.26 -25.34
N GLN A 207 21.10 29.69 -25.57
CA GLN A 207 21.31 28.24 -25.52
C GLN A 207 21.21 27.72 -24.08
N CYS A 208 20.55 26.57 -23.91
CA CYS A 208 20.47 25.84 -22.65
C CYS A 208 21.04 24.43 -22.79
N GLY A 209 21.65 23.93 -21.72
CA GLY A 209 21.95 22.51 -21.55
C GLY A 209 20.82 21.79 -20.85
N THR A 210 20.71 20.48 -21.06
CA THR A 210 19.77 19.62 -20.33
C THR A 210 20.47 18.35 -19.86
N GLY A 211 20.47 18.13 -18.56
CA GLY A 211 20.90 16.87 -17.94
C GLY A 211 19.68 16.05 -17.55
N VAL A 212 19.68 14.74 -17.84
CA VAL A 212 18.56 13.85 -17.45
C VAL A 212 18.93 13.12 -16.17
N VAL A 213 18.09 13.24 -15.14
CA VAL A 213 18.17 12.45 -13.90
C VAL A 213 17.01 11.47 -13.86
N TYR A 214 17.30 10.19 -13.61
CA TYR A 214 16.28 9.17 -13.39
C TYR A 214 15.93 9.11 -11.90
N ALA A 215 14.74 9.60 -11.55
CA ALA A 215 14.20 9.51 -10.20
C ALA A 215 13.53 8.15 -9.99
N ILE A 216 14.00 7.36 -9.01
CA ILE A 216 13.44 6.04 -8.68
C ILE A 216 12.60 6.09 -7.40
N LYS A 217 11.54 5.27 -7.33
CA LYS A 217 10.68 5.15 -6.13
C LYS A 217 10.24 3.70 -5.91
N LEU A 218 10.20 3.27 -4.65
CA LEU A 218 9.36 2.15 -4.23
C LEU A 218 8.02 2.70 -3.75
N ALA A 219 6.92 2.21 -4.31
CA ALA A 219 5.58 2.69 -3.98
C ALA A 219 4.66 1.53 -3.58
N LEU A 220 3.75 1.82 -2.64
CA LEU A 220 2.74 0.92 -2.08
C LEU A 220 1.41 1.66 -2.12
N ASP A 221 0.29 0.94 -2.08
CA ASP A 221 -1.05 1.52 -1.92
C ASP A 221 -1.38 1.62 -0.42
N VAL A 222 -1.02 2.72 0.25
CA VAL A 222 -1.05 2.82 1.72
C VAL A 222 -2.43 3.17 2.24
N ASN A 223 -3.25 3.85 1.45
CA ASN A 223 -4.64 4.14 1.80
C ASN A 223 -5.62 3.08 1.26
N HIS A 224 -5.13 2.07 0.52
CA HIS A 224 -5.86 0.92 -0.02
C HIS A 224 -7.02 1.34 -0.93
N ASP A 225 -6.90 2.48 -1.61
CA ASP A 225 -7.97 3.03 -2.45
C ASP A 225 -7.94 2.51 -3.90
N GLY A 226 -6.95 1.66 -4.22
CA GLY A 226 -6.74 1.10 -5.55
C GLY A 226 -5.85 1.95 -6.44
N VAL A 227 -5.45 3.16 -6.03
CA VAL A 227 -4.58 4.09 -6.76
C VAL A 227 -3.30 4.32 -5.98
N ILE A 228 -2.13 4.16 -6.62
CA ILE A 228 -0.84 4.44 -5.98
C ILE A 228 -0.39 5.86 -6.35
N ASP A 229 -0.37 6.76 -5.37
CA ASP A 229 0.19 8.10 -5.50
C ASP A 229 1.73 8.06 -5.48
N LEU A 230 2.31 8.39 -6.64
CA LEU A 230 3.75 8.38 -6.85
C LEU A 230 4.46 9.64 -6.32
N SER A 231 3.74 10.67 -5.92
CA SER A 231 4.31 11.89 -5.38
C SER A 231 4.92 11.69 -3.99
N PHE A 232 5.92 12.50 -3.66
CA PHE A 232 6.57 12.51 -2.34
C PHE A 232 5.61 13.00 -1.23
N GLY A 233 4.72 13.92 -1.56
CA GLY A 233 3.74 14.48 -0.62
C GLY A 233 2.43 13.71 -0.51
N GLY A 234 2.26 12.65 -1.30
CA GLY A 234 1.02 11.91 -1.45
C GLY A 234 0.60 11.09 -0.20
N PRO A 235 -0.65 10.60 -0.19
CA PRO A 235 -1.16 9.71 0.86
C PRO A 235 -0.33 8.42 0.97
N ASP A 236 0.24 7.95 -0.14
CA ASP A 236 0.95 6.68 -0.23
C ASP A 236 2.45 6.73 0.08
N ASN A 237 2.97 7.90 0.42
CA ASN A 237 4.35 7.98 0.88
C ASN A 237 4.47 7.41 2.30
N THR A 238 5.43 6.50 2.53
CA THR A 238 5.60 5.87 3.84
C THR A 238 6.70 6.56 4.65
N SER A 239 6.63 6.47 5.97
CA SER A 239 7.64 7.01 6.89
C SER A 239 7.72 6.17 8.16
N PRO A 240 8.73 6.36 9.04
CA PRO A 240 8.77 5.65 10.33
C PRO A 240 7.51 5.85 11.19
N GLY A 241 6.86 7.01 11.08
CA GLY A 241 5.62 7.33 11.82
C GLY A 241 4.34 6.96 11.07
N ARG A 242 4.45 6.58 9.79
CA ARG A 242 3.33 6.12 8.92
C ARG A 242 3.83 4.98 8.03
N PRO A 243 4.16 3.81 8.60
CA PRO A 243 4.52 2.66 7.79
C PRO A 243 3.28 2.12 7.07
N PHE A 244 3.50 1.37 6.00
CA PHE A 244 2.47 0.48 5.45
C PHE A 244 2.25 -0.67 6.42
N VAL A 245 1.09 -0.71 7.08
CA VAL A 245 0.74 -1.74 8.06
C VAL A 245 -0.02 -2.85 7.36
N PHE A 246 0.53 -4.07 7.43
CA PHE A 246 -0.01 -5.26 6.78
C PHE A 246 0.10 -6.48 7.69
N TRP A 247 -0.46 -7.62 7.26
CA TRP A 247 -0.45 -8.85 8.03
C TRP A 247 0.43 -9.94 7.43
N CYS A 248 0.76 -10.92 8.27
CA CYS A 248 1.44 -12.14 7.86
C CYS A 248 0.45 -13.09 7.19
N ASN A 249 0.84 -13.68 6.07
CA ASN A 249 0.07 -14.70 5.36
C ASN A 249 0.28 -16.10 6.00
N ASN A 250 -0.16 -16.25 7.25
CA ASN A 250 0.08 -17.43 8.09
C ASN A 250 -1.13 -18.36 8.23
N ASN A 251 -2.16 -18.15 7.41
CA ASN A 251 -3.37 -18.96 7.28
C ASN A 251 -3.21 -20.10 6.26
N TYR A 252 -4.32 -20.76 5.93
CA TYR A 252 -4.35 -21.96 5.08
C TYR A 252 -5.49 -21.93 4.06
N ASP A 253 -5.44 -20.99 3.11
CA ASP A 253 -6.39 -20.87 2.02
C ASP A 253 -6.19 -21.99 0.99
N ARG A 254 -7.13 -22.93 0.95
CA ARG A 254 -7.04 -24.14 0.12
C ARG A 254 -8.36 -24.44 -0.57
N TRP A 255 -8.29 -25.22 -1.62
CA TRP A 255 -9.47 -25.97 -2.06
C TRP A 255 -9.88 -26.96 -0.97
N ASP A 256 -11.11 -26.81 -0.50
CA ASP A 256 -11.77 -27.71 0.45
C ASP A 256 -13.14 -28.12 -0.10
N ASN A 257 -13.71 -29.15 0.51
CA ASN A 257 -15.08 -29.57 0.28
C ASN A 257 -15.93 -29.13 1.47
N ASP A 258 -17.07 -28.49 1.24
CA ASP A 258 -17.99 -28.23 2.35
C ASP A 258 -18.33 -29.58 3.03
N SER A 259 -18.09 -29.65 4.35
CA SER A 259 -18.09 -30.92 5.10
C SER A 259 -19.46 -31.63 5.12
N ILE A 260 -20.50 -30.97 4.62
CA ILE A 260 -21.90 -31.42 4.63
C ILE A 260 -22.36 -31.89 3.24
N PHE A 261 -22.03 -31.16 2.16
CA PHE A 261 -22.52 -31.46 0.80
C PHE A 261 -21.40 -31.79 -0.20
N HIS A 262 -20.15 -31.77 0.26
CA HIS A 262 -18.94 -31.98 -0.53
C HIS A 262 -18.79 -31.08 -1.76
N ASN A 263 -19.32 -29.86 -1.71
CA ASN A 263 -19.10 -28.87 -2.77
C ASN A 263 -17.68 -28.32 -2.68
N GLN A 264 -16.96 -28.28 -3.81
CA GLN A 264 -15.62 -27.70 -3.85
C GLN A 264 -15.68 -26.18 -3.75
N GLU A 265 -15.05 -25.63 -2.73
CA GLU A 265 -14.83 -24.19 -2.57
C GLU A 265 -13.39 -23.93 -2.11
N GLN A 266 -12.94 -22.69 -2.22
CA GLN A 266 -11.67 -22.29 -1.61
C GLN A 266 -11.99 -21.70 -0.25
N ASP A 267 -11.42 -22.20 0.84
CA ASP A 267 -11.72 -21.73 2.21
C ASP A 267 -10.44 -21.67 3.06
N ASP A 268 -10.48 -20.94 4.19
CA ASP A 268 -9.39 -20.88 5.17
C ASP A 268 -9.50 -22.04 6.16
N GLN A 269 -8.59 -22.99 6.05
CA GLN A 269 -8.58 -24.19 6.87
C GLN A 269 -7.90 -23.97 8.22
N ILE A 270 -8.27 -24.78 9.22
CA ILE A 270 -7.54 -24.77 10.51
C ILE A 270 -6.06 -25.13 10.30
N VAL A 271 -5.83 -26.15 9.48
CA VAL A 271 -4.51 -26.65 9.10
C VAL A 271 -4.64 -27.29 7.73
N ALA A 272 -3.71 -26.97 6.83
CA ALA A 272 -3.57 -27.69 5.57
C ALA A 272 -2.10 -27.91 5.20
N SER A 273 -1.87 -28.90 4.35
CA SER A 273 -0.53 -29.21 3.84
C SER A 273 -0.23 -28.46 2.54
N CYS A 274 1.02 -28.57 2.08
CA CYS A 274 1.38 -28.26 0.70
C CYS A 274 1.85 -29.52 -0.05
N PRO A 275 1.68 -29.59 -1.38
CA PRO A 275 2.09 -30.72 -2.20
C PRO A 275 3.56 -31.15 -2.05
N PHE A 276 4.46 -30.21 -1.73
CA PHE A 276 5.88 -30.52 -1.58
C PHE A 276 6.21 -31.31 -0.31
N THR A 277 5.69 -30.88 0.84
CA THR A 277 6.08 -31.43 2.15
C THR A 277 5.08 -32.47 2.66
N ASN A 278 3.82 -32.42 2.21
CA ASN A 278 2.70 -33.14 2.82
C ASN A 278 2.61 -32.94 4.35
N GLN A 279 3.06 -31.78 4.85
CA GLN A 279 3.00 -31.38 6.26
C GLN A 279 2.25 -30.05 6.39
N PRO A 280 1.66 -29.74 7.55
CA PRO A 280 1.09 -28.43 7.85
C PRO A 280 2.01 -27.30 7.36
N THR A 281 1.55 -26.57 6.36
CA THR A 281 2.33 -25.54 5.68
C THR A 281 1.46 -24.31 5.47
N PRO A 282 1.72 -23.20 6.17
CA PRO A 282 0.96 -21.95 5.97
C PRO A 282 1.25 -21.38 4.58
N ASP A 283 0.41 -20.46 4.14
CA ASP A 283 0.38 -19.96 2.76
C ASP A 283 1.65 -19.21 2.35
N CYS A 284 2.19 -18.39 3.26
CA CYS A 284 3.51 -17.78 3.09
C CYS A 284 4.66 -18.80 2.91
N ASN A 285 4.42 -20.08 3.15
CA ASN A 285 5.38 -21.16 2.92
C ASN A 285 4.84 -22.25 1.99
N TYR A 286 3.75 -22.02 1.27
CA TYR A 286 3.21 -22.98 0.31
C TYR A 286 4.21 -23.25 -0.82
N ARG A 287 4.20 -24.49 -1.31
CA ARG A 287 5.02 -24.95 -2.44
C ARG A 287 4.27 -25.97 -3.27
N ASP A 288 4.47 -25.91 -4.57
CA ASP A 288 3.97 -26.93 -5.50
C ASP A 288 4.71 -28.27 -5.35
N GLN A 289 4.31 -29.28 -6.13
CA GLN A 289 4.92 -30.61 -6.07
C GLN A 289 6.42 -30.65 -6.43
N PHE A 290 6.93 -29.62 -7.11
CA PHE A 290 8.34 -29.50 -7.49
C PHE A 290 9.16 -28.67 -6.49
N GLY A 291 8.52 -28.20 -5.40
CA GLY A 291 9.16 -27.40 -4.37
C GLY A 291 9.29 -25.92 -4.73
N GLN A 292 8.58 -25.45 -5.75
CA GLN A 292 8.54 -24.05 -6.15
C GLN A 292 7.54 -23.27 -5.30
N ARG A 293 7.88 -22.03 -4.94
CA ARG A 293 6.97 -21.11 -4.25
C ARG A 293 5.84 -20.70 -5.19
N VAL A 294 4.60 -20.89 -4.77
CA VAL A 294 3.39 -20.56 -5.54
C VAL A 294 2.29 -20.07 -4.62
N ILE A 295 1.34 -19.33 -5.19
CA ILE A 295 0.11 -18.91 -4.51
C ILE A 295 -0.89 -20.08 -4.60
N PRO A 296 -1.36 -20.65 -3.48
CA PRO A 296 -2.20 -21.85 -3.45
C PRO A 296 -3.53 -21.72 -4.19
N CYS A 297 -4.22 -20.58 -4.11
CA CYS A 297 -5.54 -20.39 -4.70
C CYS A 297 -5.92 -18.90 -4.83
N THR A 298 -7.06 -18.58 -5.44
CA THR A 298 -7.51 -17.20 -5.67
C THR A 298 -8.00 -16.50 -4.40
N ARG A 299 -8.40 -17.27 -3.38
CA ARG A 299 -8.72 -16.76 -2.05
C ARG A 299 -7.52 -16.14 -1.36
N ASP A 300 -6.37 -16.83 -1.37
CA ASP A 300 -5.10 -16.39 -0.75
C ASP A 300 -4.61 -15.02 -1.27
N LEU A 301 -5.10 -14.57 -2.43
CA LEU A 301 -4.78 -13.24 -2.97
C LEU A 301 -5.21 -12.08 -2.07
N GLU A 302 -6.16 -12.29 -1.14
CA GLU A 302 -6.49 -11.28 -0.14
C GLU A 302 -5.34 -11.01 0.84
N ASP A 303 -4.31 -11.86 0.90
CA ASP A 303 -3.10 -11.69 1.71
C ASP A 303 -1.91 -11.06 0.95
N PHE A 304 -2.17 -10.48 -0.23
CA PHE A 304 -1.15 -9.85 -1.08
C PHE A 304 -1.37 -8.35 -1.25
N ALA A 305 -0.29 -7.59 -1.14
CA ALA A 305 -0.24 -6.16 -1.42
C ALA A 305 0.61 -5.87 -2.67
N ARG A 306 0.31 -4.76 -3.34
CA ARG A 306 1.07 -4.28 -4.51
C ARG A 306 2.38 -3.62 -4.07
N LEU A 307 3.43 -3.78 -4.88
CA LEU A 307 4.70 -3.07 -4.75
C LEU A 307 5.16 -2.62 -6.14
N TRP A 308 5.28 -1.31 -6.34
CA TRP A 308 5.75 -0.76 -7.61
C TRP A 308 7.20 -0.30 -7.52
N VAL A 309 8.00 -0.69 -8.51
CA VAL A 309 9.37 -0.23 -8.78
C VAL A 309 9.29 0.83 -9.88
N CYS A 310 9.28 2.09 -9.49
CA CYS A 310 9.03 3.20 -10.40
C CYS A 310 10.33 3.88 -10.83
N GLY A 311 10.33 4.44 -12.04
CA GLY A 311 11.45 5.24 -12.58
C GLY A 311 12.61 4.44 -13.17
N VAL A 312 12.53 3.10 -13.13
CA VAL A 312 13.50 2.21 -13.77
C VAL A 312 13.11 1.98 -15.23
N THR A 313 13.51 2.89 -16.11
CA THR A 313 13.16 2.85 -17.55
C THR A 313 14.15 2.03 -18.37
N ASP A 314 13.78 1.64 -19.60
CA ASP A 314 14.72 1.01 -20.54
C ASP A 314 15.96 1.89 -20.81
N ASN A 315 15.78 3.21 -20.89
CA ASN A 315 16.90 4.14 -21.07
C ASN A 315 17.83 4.18 -19.84
N LEU A 316 17.28 4.03 -18.63
CA LEU A 316 18.10 3.86 -17.44
C LEU A 316 18.90 2.56 -17.53
N LEU A 317 18.24 1.43 -17.82
CA LEU A 317 18.88 0.11 -17.89
C LEU A 317 19.99 0.06 -18.96
N LEU A 318 19.77 0.69 -20.13
CA LEU A 318 20.79 0.80 -21.18
C LEU A 318 21.96 1.71 -20.81
N GLY A 319 21.74 2.67 -19.91
CA GLY A 319 22.76 3.58 -19.41
C GLY A 319 23.57 3.03 -18.22
N LEU A 320 23.20 1.87 -17.69
CA LEU A 320 23.95 1.21 -16.62
C LEU A 320 25.10 0.37 -17.22
N ASP A 321 26.23 0.34 -16.50
CA ASP A 321 27.36 -0.51 -16.85
C ASP A 321 27.06 -2.00 -16.56
N SER A 322 27.82 -2.89 -17.18
CA SER A 322 27.57 -4.34 -17.12
C SER A 322 27.69 -4.97 -15.72
N ASP A 323 28.32 -4.28 -14.77
CA ASP A 323 28.47 -4.69 -13.37
C ASP A 323 27.45 -4.01 -12.43
N ALA A 324 26.42 -3.36 -12.99
CA ALA A 324 25.34 -2.78 -12.22
C ALA A 324 24.38 -3.85 -11.65
N SER A 325 23.88 -3.62 -10.44
CA SER A 325 22.86 -4.46 -9.81
C SER A 325 21.74 -3.61 -9.22
N ILE A 326 20.51 -4.12 -9.30
CA ILE A 326 19.31 -3.51 -8.75
C ILE A 326 18.75 -4.47 -7.71
N ASN A 327 18.88 -4.12 -6.43
CA ASN A 327 18.57 -5.02 -5.31
C ASN A 327 17.45 -4.47 -4.42
N LEU A 328 16.57 -5.36 -3.96
CA LEU A 328 15.67 -5.13 -2.82
C LEU A 328 16.26 -5.79 -1.56
N SER A 329 16.32 -5.05 -0.46
CA SER A 329 16.70 -5.59 0.87
C SER A 329 16.15 -4.72 2.01
N TRP A 330 16.25 -5.16 3.26
CA TRP A 330 15.88 -4.35 4.44
C TRP A 330 16.97 -3.38 4.90
N GLY A 331 18.00 -3.15 4.09
CA GLY A 331 19.13 -2.25 4.41
C GLY A 331 20.14 -2.84 5.41
N ASP A 332 20.00 -4.11 5.77
CA ASP A 332 20.77 -4.81 6.81
C ASP A 332 21.61 -5.97 6.26
N VAL A 333 21.93 -5.95 4.95
CA VAL A 333 22.73 -6.99 4.28
C VAL A 333 24.11 -7.08 4.92
N GLY A 334 24.47 -8.28 5.39
CA GLY A 334 25.74 -8.54 6.09
C GLY A 334 25.72 -8.23 7.60
N ASN A 335 24.70 -7.54 8.10
CA ASN A 335 24.46 -7.34 9.54
C ASN A 335 22.96 -7.48 9.86
N PRO A 336 22.41 -8.71 9.80
CA PRO A 336 20.96 -8.94 9.85
C PRO A 336 20.32 -8.35 11.11
N ASN A 337 19.27 -7.54 10.94
CA ASN A 337 18.42 -7.08 12.04
C ASN A 337 17.21 -8.03 12.15
N PRO A 338 17.13 -8.90 13.17
CA PRO A 338 16.03 -9.86 13.30
C PRO A 338 14.66 -9.21 13.55
N SER A 339 14.61 -7.89 13.81
CA SER A 339 13.35 -7.14 13.92
C SER A 339 12.74 -6.77 12.55
N ASN A 340 13.52 -6.90 11.47
CA ASN A 340 13.01 -6.70 10.12
C ASN A 340 12.05 -7.84 9.75
N PRO A 341 10.93 -7.54 9.09
CA PRO A 341 10.00 -8.58 8.65
C PRO A 341 10.58 -9.38 7.48
N THR A 342 9.87 -10.42 7.07
CA THR A 342 10.18 -11.20 5.86
C THR A 342 9.00 -11.12 4.90
N ILE A 343 9.28 -10.94 3.61
CA ILE A 343 8.28 -10.92 2.53
C ILE A 343 8.67 -11.88 1.40
N ASP A 344 7.66 -12.39 0.70
CA ASP A 344 7.82 -13.09 -0.58
C ASP A 344 7.26 -12.25 -1.72
N LEU A 345 8.01 -12.16 -2.83
CA LEU A 345 7.71 -11.33 -4.00
C LEU A 345 7.27 -12.19 -5.18
N PHE A 346 6.26 -11.73 -5.91
CA PHE A 346 5.74 -12.34 -7.13
C PHE A 346 5.55 -11.29 -8.22
N VAL A 347 5.64 -11.71 -9.48
CA VAL A 347 5.29 -10.86 -10.63
C VAL A 347 3.78 -10.59 -10.62
N ALA A 348 3.37 -9.34 -10.84
CA ALA A 348 1.96 -8.98 -10.93
C ALA A 348 1.35 -9.46 -12.26
N ALA A 349 0.11 -9.96 -12.22
CA ALA A 349 -0.69 -10.32 -13.39
C ALA A 349 -1.22 -9.06 -14.11
N ASP A 350 -1.57 -8.04 -13.33
CA ASP A 350 -2.05 -6.75 -13.83
C ASP A 350 -0.93 -6.00 -14.57
N ALA A 351 -1.07 -5.86 -15.89
CA ALA A 351 -0.07 -5.19 -16.74
C ALA A 351 0.12 -3.71 -16.37
N ASP A 352 -0.92 -3.06 -15.86
CA ASP A 352 -0.91 -1.68 -15.35
C ASP A 352 -0.61 -1.59 -13.85
N GLY A 353 -0.34 -2.72 -13.18
CA GLY A 353 -0.11 -2.78 -11.75
C GLY A 353 -1.37 -2.52 -10.91
N GLY A 354 -2.55 -2.63 -11.50
CA GLY A 354 -3.84 -2.45 -10.85
C GLY A 354 -4.19 -3.49 -9.79
N ILE A 355 -5.46 -3.52 -9.39
CA ILE A 355 -6.02 -4.45 -8.39
C ILE A 355 -6.91 -5.53 -9.04
N GLY A 356 -6.70 -5.84 -10.32
CA GLY A 356 -7.47 -6.86 -11.02
C GLY A 356 -7.38 -8.23 -10.33
N TYR A 357 -6.23 -8.57 -9.75
CA TYR A 357 -6.05 -9.80 -8.96
C TYR A 357 -7.01 -9.92 -7.76
N LEU A 358 -7.56 -8.82 -7.22
CA LEU A 358 -8.55 -8.81 -6.14
C LEU A 358 -10.00 -8.67 -6.63
N THR A 359 -10.21 -8.16 -7.85
CA THR A 359 -11.52 -7.67 -8.32
C THR A 359 -12.06 -8.41 -9.55
N ASN A 360 -11.21 -9.18 -10.23
CA ASN A 360 -11.52 -9.86 -11.48
C ASN A 360 -11.04 -11.31 -11.43
N SER A 361 -11.98 -12.25 -11.55
CA SER A 361 -11.69 -13.68 -11.47
C SER A 361 -10.72 -14.19 -12.55
N THR A 362 -10.68 -13.56 -13.73
CA THR A 362 -9.74 -13.93 -14.79
C THR A 362 -8.32 -13.50 -14.43
N VAL A 363 -8.14 -12.29 -13.90
CA VAL A 363 -6.81 -11.79 -13.49
C VAL A 363 -6.32 -12.53 -12.25
N ALA A 364 -7.20 -12.82 -11.28
CA ALA A 364 -6.88 -13.65 -10.13
C ALA A 364 -6.40 -15.06 -10.53
N ALA A 365 -7.06 -15.70 -11.50
CA ALA A 365 -6.63 -16.99 -12.04
C ALA A 365 -5.27 -16.92 -12.75
N GLN A 366 -4.95 -15.80 -13.40
CA GLN A 366 -3.62 -15.57 -13.96
C GLN A 366 -2.57 -15.38 -12.86
N GLN A 367 -2.89 -14.62 -11.81
CA GLN A 367 -1.97 -14.33 -10.70
C GLN A 367 -1.53 -15.58 -9.94
N THR A 368 -2.42 -16.56 -9.80
CA THR A 368 -2.15 -17.86 -9.15
C THR A 368 -1.44 -18.86 -10.06
N ASN A 369 -1.35 -18.57 -11.36
CA ASN A 369 -0.67 -19.43 -12.32
C ASN A 369 0.83 -19.13 -12.34
N GLN A 370 1.64 -20.04 -11.76
CA GLN A 370 3.10 -19.88 -11.65
C GLN A 370 3.85 -19.71 -12.99
N TRP A 371 3.25 -20.17 -14.09
CA TRP A 371 3.83 -20.05 -15.44
C TRP A 371 3.59 -18.66 -16.05
N VAL A 372 2.62 -17.92 -15.51
CA VAL A 372 2.30 -16.55 -15.91
C VAL A 372 2.92 -15.56 -14.92
N CYS A 373 2.69 -15.79 -13.62
CA CYS A 373 3.14 -14.92 -12.54
C CYS A 373 4.13 -15.68 -11.65
N SER A 374 5.40 -15.59 -11.99
CA SER A 374 6.46 -16.34 -11.30
C SER A 374 6.83 -15.74 -9.94
N TYR A 375 7.31 -16.59 -9.04
CA TYR A 375 7.98 -16.17 -7.81
C TYR A 375 9.30 -15.47 -8.12
N VAL A 376 9.51 -14.31 -7.51
CA VAL A 376 10.71 -13.49 -7.70
C VAL A 376 11.75 -13.80 -6.62
N GLY A 377 11.34 -13.89 -5.35
CA GLY A 377 12.26 -14.20 -4.25
C GLY A 377 11.76 -13.79 -2.87
N ARG A 378 12.48 -14.26 -1.84
CA ARG A 378 12.24 -13.92 -0.43
C ARG A 378 13.20 -12.82 0.01
N VAL A 379 12.68 -11.82 0.70
CA VAL A 379 13.48 -10.78 1.34
C VAL A 379 13.22 -10.83 2.85
N GLY A 380 14.12 -11.47 3.60
CA GLY A 380 14.18 -11.45 5.06
C GLY A 380 15.42 -10.74 5.61
N PRO A 381 15.61 -10.71 6.93
CA PRO A 381 16.77 -10.07 7.57
C PRO A 381 18.12 -10.50 6.96
N GLY A 382 18.89 -9.52 6.48
CA GLY A 382 20.19 -9.73 5.85
C GLY A 382 20.15 -10.37 4.46
N GLN A 383 18.97 -10.65 3.91
CA GLN A 383 18.77 -11.18 2.56
C GLN A 383 18.56 -10.06 1.55
N LYS A 384 18.79 -10.38 0.27
CA LYS A 384 18.50 -9.48 -0.84
C LYS A 384 17.95 -10.26 -2.05
N VAL A 385 17.16 -9.59 -2.87
CA VAL A 385 16.70 -10.08 -4.18
C VAL A 385 17.22 -9.13 -5.25
N GLU A 386 17.82 -9.68 -6.31
CA GLU A 386 18.35 -8.92 -7.44
C GLU A 386 17.37 -8.97 -8.62
N LEU A 387 16.90 -7.80 -9.05
CA LEU A 387 15.80 -7.66 -10.01
C LEU A 387 16.26 -7.59 -11.46
N ASN A 388 17.52 -7.23 -11.73
CA ASN A 388 18.06 -7.08 -13.09
C ASN A 388 18.76 -8.33 -13.62
N THR A 389 18.45 -9.50 -13.07
CA THR A 389 18.86 -10.79 -13.66
C THR A 389 18.04 -11.07 -14.91
N VAL A 390 18.58 -11.87 -15.85
CA VAL A 390 17.90 -12.21 -17.12
C VAL A 390 16.48 -12.76 -16.91
N GLN A 391 16.24 -13.45 -15.79
CA GLN A 391 14.93 -14.00 -15.43
C GLN A 391 13.89 -12.93 -15.11
N PHE A 392 14.31 -11.76 -14.59
CA PHE A 392 13.41 -10.73 -14.06
C PHE A 392 13.51 -9.38 -14.77
N LEU A 393 14.23 -9.31 -15.90
CA LEU A 393 14.31 -8.08 -16.70
C LEU A 393 12.93 -7.58 -17.17
N ASP A 394 12.04 -8.48 -17.58
CA ASP A 394 10.67 -8.09 -17.98
C ASP A 394 9.84 -7.60 -16.79
N VAL A 395 10.11 -8.12 -15.60
CA VAL A 395 9.50 -7.67 -14.34
C VAL A 395 9.93 -6.24 -14.03
N LEU A 396 11.23 -5.93 -14.17
CA LEU A 396 11.73 -4.56 -14.04
C LEU A 396 11.12 -3.61 -15.06
N ARG A 397 10.92 -4.05 -16.31
CA ARG A 397 10.28 -3.25 -17.35
C ARG A 397 8.83 -2.94 -17.02
N SER A 398 8.09 -3.91 -16.48
CA SER A 398 6.73 -3.69 -16.00
C SER A 398 6.69 -2.82 -14.75
N GLY A 399 7.69 -2.94 -13.87
CA GLY A 399 7.75 -2.23 -12.59
C GLY A 399 6.73 -2.72 -11.56
N HIS A 400 5.97 -3.78 -11.82
CA HIS A 400 4.82 -4.17 -10.99
C HIS A 400 5.03 -5.54 -10.33
N LEU A 401 5.02 -5.54 -9.00
CA LEU A 401 5.12 -6.73 -8.14
C LEU A 401 3.91 -6.80 -7.20
N ILE A 402 3.63 -8.00 -6.70
CA ILE A 402 2.83 -8.20 -5.49
C ILE A 402 3.66 -8.96 -4.45
N TRP A 403 3.28 -8.84 -3.17
CA TRP A 403 3.98 -9.48 -2.08
C TRP A 403 3.06 -9.88 -0.94
N CYS A 404 3.42 -10.92 -0.20
CA CYS A 404 2.77 -11.34 1.03
C CYS A 404 3.75 -11.33 2.22
N GLY A 405 3.22 -11.14 3.43
CA GLY A 405 4.01 -11.22 4.65
C GLY A 405 4.35 -12.66 5.04
N VAL A 406 5.59 -12.89 5.48
CA VAL A 406 6.09 -14.20 5.94
C VAL A 406 6.42 -14.19 7.44
N SER A 407 6.97 -13.08 7.94
CA SER A 407 7.25 -12.92 9.37
C SER A 407 6.98 -11.50 9.83
N ASN A 408 6.52 -11.38 11.07
CA ASN A 408 6.24 -10.11 11.72
C ASN A 408 7.52 -9.27 11.89
N GLY A 409 7.36 -7.96 11.93
CA GLY A 409 8.48 -7.02 12.11
C GLY A 409 8.17 -5.64 11.55
N THR A 410 9.05 -4.68 11.83
CA THR A 410 9.00 -3.34 11.25
C THR A 410 10.34 -3.04 10.62
N GLY A 411 10.35 -2.68 9.34
CA GLY A 411 11.58 -2.51 8.57
C GLY A 411 11.45 -1.47 7.46
N VAL A 412 12.59 -1.19 6.83
CA VAL A 412 12.72 -0.25 5.71
C VAL A 412 13.15 -1.03 4.47
N LEU A 413 12.18 -1.42 3.63
CA LEU A 413 12.47 -2.07 2.37
C LEU A 413 13.14 -1.04 1.45
N THR A 414 14.34 -1.34 0.97
CA THR A 414 15.19 -0.42 0.22
C THR A 414 15.52 -1.00 -1.13
N LEU A 415 15.20 -0.25 -2.18
CA LEU A 415 15.69 -0.47 -3.54
C LEU A 415 17.04 0.23 -3.67
N THR A 416 18.06 -0.52 -4.05
CA THR A 416 19.42 -0.01 -4.24
C THR A 416 19.89 -0.31 -5.66
N ILE A 417 20.28 0.72 -6.39
CA ILE A 417 21.01 0.60 -7.65
C ILE A 417 22.49 0.82 -7.34
N SER A 418 23.32 -0.18 -7.62
CA SER A 418 24.76 -0.14 -7.36
C SER A 418 25.55 -0.47 -8.62
N GLN A 419 26.78 0.02 -8.69
CA GLN A 419 27.80 -0.35 -9.66
C GLN A 419 29.01 -0.90 -8.89
N GLY A 420 29.26 -2.21 -8.98
CA GLY A 420 30.21 -2.88 -8.11
C GLY A 420 29.87 -2.64 -6.62
N THR A 421 30.78 -2.02 -5.86
CA THR A 421 30.56 -1.67 -4.45
C THR A 421 29.96 -0.27 -4.26
N ASN A 422 29.80 0.52 -5.32
CA ASN A 422 29.34 1.90 -5.24
C ASN A 422 27.82 1.96 -5.37
N THR A 423 27.14 2.51 -4.36
CA THR A 423 25.71 2.83 -4.45
C THR A 423 25.52 4.06 -5.33
N LEU A 424 24.74 3.93 -6.41
CA LEU A 424 24.38 5.02 -7.31
C LEU A 424 23.14 5.77 -6.80
N ALA A 425 22.10 5.03 -6.39
CA ALA A 425 20.87 5.60 -5.85
C ALA A 425 20.15 4.60 -4.93
N GLN A 426 19.35 5.14 -4.01
CA GLN A 426 18.47 4.39 -3.13
C GLN A 426 17.12 5.07 -2.97
N THR A 427 16.08 4.28 -2.76
CA THR A 427 14.74 4.71 -2.34
C THR A 427 14.15 3.62 -1.45
N SER A 428 13.20 3.97 -0.59
CA SER A 428 12.73 3.06 0.44
C SER A 428 11.24 3.18 0.71
N ALA A 429 10.65 2.11 1.24
CA ALA A 429 9.32 2.07 1.80
C ALA A 429 9.36 1.50 3.23
N HIS A 430 8.65 2.14 4.16
CA HIS A 430 8.52 1.66 5.54
C HIS A 430 7.35 0.68 5.64
N ILE A 431 7.61 -0.53 6.10
CA ILE A 431 6.62 -1.62 6.19
C ILE A 431 6.59 -2.16 7.62
N GLN A 432 5.39 -2.42 8.13
CA GLN A 432 5.14 -3.13 9.38
C GLN A 432 4.25 -4.33 9.10
N ILE A 433 4.74 -5.53 9.44
CA ILE A 433 3.98 -6.78 9.36
C ILE A 433 3.64 -7.25 10.77
N GLN A 434 2.38 -7.56 11.00
CA GLN A 434 1.88 -8.09 12.26
C GLN A 434 1.08 -9.38 12.04
N ASP A 435 0.81 -10.10 13.11
CA ASP A 435 -0.28 -11.08 13.07
C ASP A 435 -1.60 -10.34 12.85
N ILE A 436 -2.48 -10.87 11.98
CA ILE A 436 -3.75 -10.20 11.63
C ILE A 436 -4.64 -9.94 12.86
N LYS A 437 -4.55 -10.78 13.90
CA LYS A 437 -5.28 -10.59 15.18
C LYS A 437 -4.80 -9.37 15.98
N ARG A 438 -3.77 -8.68 15.50
CA ARG A 438 -3.27 -7.39 16.02
C ARG A 438 -3.78 -6.19 15.22
N LEU A 439 -4.70 -6.42 14.28
CA LEU A 439 -5.27 -5.37 13.43
C LEU A 439 -6.75 -5.15 13.66
N TYR A 440 -7.42 -6.00 14.44
CA TYR A 440 -8.83 -5.88 14.80
C TYR A 440 -9.15 -6.38 16.21
N GLU A 441 -10.22 -5.87 16.80
CA GLU A 441 -10.65 -6.24 18.15
C GLU A 441 -11.49 -7.51 18.14
N ARG A 442 -11.22 -8.40 19.10
CA ARG A 442 -11.92 -9.68 19.22
C ARG A 442 -12.72 -9.69 20.52
N TRP A 443 -14.01 -9.34 20.47
CA TRP A 443 -14.89 -9.35 21.64
C TRP A 443 -15.60 -10.70 21.77
N THR A 444 -15.80 -11.18 23.00
CA THR A 444 -16.55 -12.42 23.27
C THR A 444 -17.38 -12.30 24.54
N VAL A 445 -18.53 -12.95 24.57
CA VAL A 445 -19.35 -13.18 25.78
C VAL A 445 -19.16 -14.58 26.35
N GLY A 446 -18.18 -15.32 25.84
CA GLY A 446 -18.00 -16.75 26.06
C GLY A 446 -18.14 -17.49 24.75
N ASP A 447 -17.47 -18.63 24.67
CA ASP A 447 -17.40 -19.44 23.45
C ASP A 447 -17.89 -20.89 23.67
N ASP A 448 -18.15 -21.27 24.93
CA ASP A 448 -18.64 -22.60 25.32
C ASP A 448 -20.17 -22.67 25.21
N PRO A 449 -20.72 -23.52 24.32
CA PRO A 449 -22.17 -23.63 24.10
C PRO A 449 -22.96 -24.15 25.31
N ASP A 450 -22.31 -24.80 26.27
CA ASP A 450 -22.94 -25.30 27.50
C ASP A 450 -22.94 -24.29 28.64
N THR A 451 -22.27 -23.15 28.46
CA THR A 451 -22.17 -22.08 29.45
C THR A 451 -22.99 -20.87 28.98
N ALA A 452 -23.86 -20.36 29.85
CA ALA A 452 -24.64 -19.17 29.55
C ALA A 452 -23.75 -17.98 29.14
N PRO A 453 -24.08 -17.24 28.07
CA PRO A 453 -23.35 -16.05 27.65
C PRO A 453 -23.25 -15.01 28.78
N LYS A 454 -22.10 -14.35 28.88
CA LYS A 454 -21.89 -13.27 29.84
C LYS A 454 -22.60 -11.99 29.39
N ASN A 455 -23.10 -11.23 30.36
CA ASN A 455 -23.70 -9.92 30.11
C ASN A 455 -22.69 -8.82 29.75
N LEU A 456 -21.38 -9.06 29.92
CA LEU A 456 -20.33 -8.11 29.56
C LEU A 456 -19.35 -8.78 28.61
N ALA A 457 -19.23 -8.22 27.40
CA ALA A 457 -18.23 -8.64 26.45
C ALA A 457 -16.82 -8.29 26.96
N TYR A 458 -15.86 -9.16 26.70
CA TYR A 458 -14.45 -8.96 27.00
C TYR A 458 -13.59 -9.33 25.80
N LEU A 459 -12.35 -8.84 25.77
CA LEU A 459 -11.44 -9.15 24.69
C LEU A 459 -10.95 -10.61 24.82
N ALA A 460 -11.14 -11.35 23.74
CA ALA A 460 -10.62 -12.70 23.52
C ALA A 460 -9.10 -12.73 23.63
N ARG A 461 -8.57 -13.82 24.19
CA ARG A 461 -7.11 -14.03 24.36
C ARG A 461 -6.61 -15.28 23.65
N GLU A 462 -7.52 -16.11 23.17
CA GLU A 462 -7.19 -17.35 22.48
C GLU A 462 -6.41 -17.03 21.20
N GLY A 463 -5.36 -17.79 20.92
CA GLY A 463 -4.49 -17.57 19.77
C GLY A 463 -3.47 -16.44 19.91
N ASP A 464 -3.52 -15.62 20.98
CA ASP A 464 -2.43 -14.67 21.26
C ASP A 464 -1.20 -15.40 21.81
N ALA A 465 -0.01 -14.90 21.48
CA ALA A 465 1.23 -15.45 22.04
C ALA A 465 1.26 -15.30 23.58
N PRO A 466 1.85 -16.26 24.33
CA PRO A 466 1.89 -16.20 25.78
C PRO A 466 2.46 -14.87 26.30
N GLY A 467 1.72 -14.22 27.22
CA GLY A 467 2.11 -12.93 27.81
C GLY A 467 1.78 -11.70 26.97
N VAL A 468 1.23 -11.86 25.78
CA VAL A 468 0.75 -10.76 24.95
C VAL A 468 -0.67 -10.37 25.37
N PRO A 469 -0.94 -9.08 25.69
CA PRO A 469 -2.30 -8.64 25.97
C PRO A 469 -3.14 -8.69 24.70
N PRO A 470 -4.46 -8.97 24.82
CA PRO A 470 -5.35 -8.98 23.68
C PRO A 470 -5.35 -7.63 23.00
N PHE A 471 -5.49 -7.62 21.67
CA PHE A 471 -5.45 -6.38 20.91
C PHE A 471 -6.68 -5.52 21.23
N GLN A 472 -6.41 -4.24 21.49
CA GLN A 472 -7.42 -3.20 21.63
C GLN A 472 -6.88 -1.94 20.97
N TYR A 473 -7.71 -1.24 20.20
CA TYR A 473 -7.31 0.04 19.69
C TYR A 473 -7.16 1.04 20.83
N SER A 474 -6.16 1.93 20.72
CA SER A 474 -6.11 3.11 21.59
C SER A 474 -7.37 3.96 21.39
N VAL A 475 -7.86 4.64 22.42
CA VAL A 475 -9.03 5.54 22.29
C VAL A 475 -8.73 6.56 21.16
N PRO A 476 -9.63 6.74 20.17
CA PRO A 476 -9.31 7.54 19.01
C PRO A 476 -9.10 9.00 19.38
N PRO A 477 -8.14 9.69 18.73
CA PRO A 477 -7.97 11.12 18.90
C PRO A 477 -9.10 11.93 18.24
N ALA A 478 -9.83 11.34 17.29
CA ALA A 478 -10.91 11.97 16.53
C ALA A 478 -12.25 11.29 16.74
N VAL A 479 -13.31 12.08 16.96
CA VAL A 479 -14.68 11.60 17.19
C VAL A 479 -15.38 11.06 15.93
N SER A 480 -14.73 11.14 14.76
CA SER A 480 -15.28 10.75 13.46
C SER A 480 -14.76 9.42 12.92
N THR A 481 -13.92 8.68 13.66
CA THR A 481 -13.43 7.38 13.20
C THR A 481 -14.56 6.35 13.20
N PRO A 482 -14.92 5.73 12.05
CA PRO A 482 -15.92 4.69 12.01
C PRO A 482 -15.44 3.39 12.66
N TYR A 483 -16.37 2.64 13.25
CA TYR A 483 -16.14 1.32 13.83
C TYR A 483 -17.17 0.33 13.28
N ILE A 484 -16.74 -0.71 12.58
CA ILE A 484 -17.61 -1.79 12.10
C ILE A 484 -17.47 -2.98 13.05
N LEU A 485 -18.58 -3.46 13.60
CA LEU A 485 -18.67 -4.66 14.43
C LEU A 485 -19.37 -5.79 13.65
N LEU A 486 -18.69 -6.92 13.47
CA LEU A 486 -19.25 -8.14 12.90
C LEU A 486 -19.78 -9.07 14.00
N VAL A 487 -20.99 -9.60 13.83
CA VAL A 487 -21.53 -10.72 14.61
C VAL A 487 -21.62 -11.94 13.69
N HIS A 488 -20.83 -12.97 13.98
CA HIS A 488 -20.77 -14.18 13.16
C HIS A 488 -22.04 -15.04 13.25
N GLY A 489 -22.19 -15.97 12.32
CA GLY A 489 -23.31 -16.91 12.23
C GLY A 489 -23.19 -18.16 13.09
N PHE A 490 -23.87 -19.23 12.68
CA PHE A 490 -23.98 -20.51 13.37
C PHE A 490 -22.94 -21.55 12.93
N ASN A 491 -22.79 -22.61 13.73
CA ASN A 491 -21.99 -23.80 13.41
C ASN A 491 -20.47 -23.54 13.29
N LEU A 492 -19.96 -22.53 14.01
CA LEU A 492 -18.55 -22.16 13.97
C LEU A 492 -17.81 -22.63 15.23
N GLU A 493 -16.63 -23.22 15.04
CA GLU A 493 -15.65 -23.42 16.11
C GLU A 493 -14.97 -22.10 16.46
N VAL A 494 -14.25 -22.05 17.59
CA VAL A 494 -13.56 -20.83 18.04
C VAL A 494 -12.59 -20.27 16.98
N TRP A 495 -11.86 -21.14 16.28
CA TRP A 495 -10.92 -20.70 15.25
C TRP A 495 -11.64 -20.21 13.98
N ASP A 496 -12.78 -20.83 13.62
CA ASP A 496 -13.57 -20.50 12.43
C ASP A 496 -14.22 -19.10 12.57
N LYS A 497 -14.65 -18.74 13.80
CA LYS A 497 -15.11 -17.39 14.13
C LYS A 497 -14.05 -16.32 13.79
N ASP A 498 -12.81 -16.58 14.18
CA ASP A 498 -11.69 -15.67 13.87
C ASP A 498 -11.44 -15.62 12.34
N ARG A 499 -11.61 -16.71 11.59
CA ARG A 499 -11.46 -16.72 10.11
C ARG A 499 -12.53 -15.91 9.40
N PHE A 500 -13.78 -15.99 9.85
CA PHE A 500 -14.86 -15.15 9.34
C PHE A 500 -14.54 -13.66 9.54
N ALA A 501 -14.05 -13.30 10.72
CA ALA A 501 -13.66 -11.92 11.02
C ALA A 501 -12.43 -11.46 10.23
N GLU A 502 -11.43 -12.33 10.07
CA GLU A 502 -10.24 -12.05 9.27
C GLU A 502 -10.63 -11.81 7.81
N ALA A 503 -11.43 -12.68 7.18
CA ALA A 503 -11.91 -12.48 5.81
C ALA A 503 -12.69 -11.16 5.66
N ALA A 504 -13.61 -10.86 6.57
CA ALA A 504 -14.35 -9.59 6.57
C ALA A 504 -13.41 -8.39 6.69
N PHE A 505 -12.44 -8.44 7.61
CA PHE A 505 -11.45 -7.38 7.80
C PHE A 505 -10.63 -7.14 6.53
N LYS A 506 -10.04 -8.19 5.97
CA LYS A 506 -9.20 -8.11 4.76
C LYS A 506 -9.99 -7.51 3.59
N ARG A 507 -11.25 -7.92 3.42
CA ARG A 507 -12.09 -7.43 2.31
C ARG A 507 -12.52 -5.99 2.51
N LEU A 508 -12.83 -5.56 3.72
CA LEU A 508 -13.06 -4.14 4.03
C LEU A 508 -11.79 -3.32 3.81
N TYR A 509 -10.63 -3.82 4.27
CA TYR A 509 -9.32 -3.18 4.07
C TYR A 509 -9.06 -2.90 2.60
N TRP A 510 -9.24 -3.91 1.74
CA TRP A 510 -9.05 -3.75 0.29
C TRP A 510 -10.09 -2.87 -0.41
N GLN A 511 -11.21 -2.56 0.23
CA GLN A 511 -12.17 -1.58 -0.29
C GLN A 511 -11.78 -0.12 0.00
N GLY A 512 -10.67 0.11 0.69
CA GLY A 512 -10.22 1.43 1.15
C GLY A 512 -10.73 1.80 2.54
N TYR A 513 -11.28 0.86 3.32
CA TYR A 513 -11.77 1.16 4.66
C TYR A 513 -10.61 1.44 5.63
N GLN A 514 -10.55 2.69 6.12
CA GLN A 514 -9.51 3.18 7.05
C GLN A 514 -10.02 3.30 8.50
N GLY A 515 -11.21 2.76 8.80
CA GLY A 515 -11.78 2.77 10.13
C GLY A 515 -11.32 1.61 11.01
N ARG A 516 -12.02 1.41 12.12
CA ARG A 516 -11.76 0.31 13.06
C ARG A 516 -12.70 -0.85 12.79
N PHE A 517 -12.23 -2.05 13.10
CA PHE A 517 -13.00 -3.26 12.94
C PHE A 517 -12.95 -4.09 14.22
N GLY A 518 -14.08 -4.73 14.53
CA GLY A 518 -14.14 -5.72 15.57
C GLY A 518 -15.08 -6.86 15.23
N GLN A 519 -14.86 -8.00 15.88
CA GLN A 519 -15.81 -9.10 15.90
C GLN A 519 -16.45 -9.23 17.29
N PHE A 520 -17.68 -9.72 17.31
CA PHE A 520 -18.39 -10.17 18.50
C PHE A 520 -18.65 -11.67 18.40
N ARG A 521 -18.00 -12.42 19.28
CA ARG A 521 -18.15 -13.87 19.40
C ARG A 521 -19.18 -14.24 20.45
N TRP A 522 -19.99 -15.23 20.11
CA TRP A 522 -21.01 -15.81 20.99
C TRP A 522 -20.97 -17.35 20.93
N PRO A 523 -21.48 -18.07 21.94
CA PRO A 523 -21.39 -19.52 21.98
C PRO A 523 -22.28 -20.20 20.92
N THR A 524 -21.63 -20.94 20.02
CA THR A 524 -22.28 -21.71 18.94
C THR A 524 -22.10 -23.19 19.18
N THR A 525 -23.11 -23.99 18.83
CA THR A 525 -23.05 -25.45 18.90
C THR A 525 -22.85 -26.01 17.49
N GLN A 526 -21.94 -26.98 17.33
CA GLN A 526 -21.75 -27.63 16.03
C GLN A 526 -22.83 -28.69 15.75
N GLN A 527 -23.35 -28.67 14.52
CA GLN A 527 -24.35 -29.64 14.05
C GLN A 527 -23.67 -30.84 13.41
N HIS A 528 -23.93 -32.02 13.97
CA HIS A 528 -23.51 -33.31 13.41
C HIS A 528 -24.59 -34.37 13.67
N ILE A 529 -24.47 -35.56 13.07
CA ILE A 529 -25.46 -36.66 13.20
C ILE A 529 -25.75 -37.05 14.66
N TYR A 530 -24.81 -36.82 15.58
CA TYR A 530 -24.94 -37.11 17.00
C TYR A 530 -25.45 -35.93 17.85
N ASN A 531 -25.69 -34.77 17.23
CA ASN A 531 -26.15 -33.55 17.89
C ASN A 531 -27.25 -32.86 17.07
N PRO A 532 -28.43 -33.50 16.92
CA PRO A 532 -29.52 -32.95 16.10
C PRO A 532 -30.09 -31.64 16.66
N GLY A 533 -30.07 -31.42 17.99
CA GLY A 533 -30.55 -30.19 18.64
C GLY A 533 -29.51 -29.05 18.72
N ALA A 534 -28.45 -29.10 17.90
CA ALA A 534 -27.41 -28.07 17.88
C ALA A 534 -27.96 -26.70 17.45
N PHE A 535 -29.00 -26.72 16.62
CA PHE A 535 -29.62 -25.55 16.05
C PHE A 535 -30.33 -24.73 17.14
N ASP A 536 -31.32 -25.31 17.83
CA ASP A 536 -32.10 -24.66 18.89
C ASP A 536 -31.22 -24.22 20.07
N LYS A 537 -30.22 -25.03 20.41
CA LYS A 537 -29.22 -24.68 21.42
C LYS A 537 -28.40 -23.45 21.02
N SER A 538 -28.09 -23.30 19.74
CA SER A 538 -27.42 -22.09 19.24
C SER A 538 -28.40 -20.92 19.16
N GLU A 539 -29.66 -21.15 18.80
CA GLU A 539 -30.68 -20.10 18.77
C GLU A 539 -30.86 -19.48 20.17
N ILE A 540 -31.01 -20.29 21.22
CA ILE A 540 -31.17 -19.79 22.59
C ILE A 540 -29.90 -19.06 23.09
N ASN A 541 -28.72 -19.54 22.71
CA ASN A 541 -27.45 -18.88 23.03
C ASN A 541 -27.32 -17.54 22.30
N SER A 542 -27.80 -17.44 21.06
CA SER A 542 -27.80 -16.19 20.30
C SER A 542 -28.74 -15.17 20.94
N TRP A 543 -29.98 -15.56 21.26
CA TRP A 543 -30.92 -14.72 22.03
C TRP A 543 -30.31 -14.24 23.35
N SER A 544 -29.69 -15.15 24.11
CA SER A 544 -29.08 -14.86 25.40
C SER A 544 -27.84 -13.96 25.30
N SER A 545 -27.19 -13.91 24.14
CA SER A 545 -26.02 -13.06 23.90
C SER A 545 -26.38 -11.59 23.65
N GLY A 546 -27.66 -11.28 23.38
CA GLY A 546 -28.13 -9.92 23.09
C GLY A 546 -27.81 -8.89 24.18
N VAL A 547 -27.85 -9.28 25.46
CA VAL A 547 -27.50 -8.38 26.58
C VAL A 547 -26.02 -8.00 26.54
N GLY A 548 -25.14 -8.98 26.29
CA GLY A 548 -23.70 -8.73 26.19
C GLY A 548 -23.33 -7.89 24.97
N LEU A 549 -23.99 -8.13 23.83
CA LEU A 549 -23.83 -7.32 22.63
C LEU A 549 -24.33 -5.88 22.83
N LEU A 550 -25.49 -5.67 23.45
CA LEU A 550 -25.99 -4.33 23.76
C LEU A 550 -24.98 -3.55 24.61
N ASN A 551 -24.47 -4.16 25.68
CA ASN A 551 -23.51 -3.50 26.57
C ASN A 551 -22.21 -3.14 25.83
N LEU A 552 -21.77 -3.98 24.87
CA LEU A 552 -20.66 -3.63 24.00
C LEU A 552 -21.01 -2.46 23.08
N LEU A 553 -22.15 -2.48 22.40
CA LEU A 553 -22.59 -1.40 21.50
C LEU A 553 -22.73 -0.06 22.22
N VAL A 554 -23.22 -0.05 23.46
CA VAL A 554 -23.27 1.16 24.30
C VAL A 554 -21.86 1.71 24.57
N ASN A 555 -20.90 0.83 24.88
CA ASN A 555 -19.51 1.25 25.09
C ASN A 555 -18.86 1.74 23.80
N LEU A 556 -19.06 1.03 22.69
CA LEU A 556 -18.57 1.45 21.38
C LEU A 556 -19.18 2.79 20.99
N ASN A 557 -20.49 3.01 21.14
CA ASN A 557 -21.12 4.29 20.79
C ASN A 557 -20.66 5.44 21.71
N LYS A 558 -20.20 5.13 22.93
CA LYS A 558 -19.52 6.12 23.78
C LYS A 558 -18.13 6.47 23.25
N TRP A 559 -17.39 5.51 22.70
CA TRP A 559 -16.05 5.72 22.15
C TRP A 559 -16.05 6.26 20.71
N TYR A 560 -17.09 5.96 19.94
CA TYR A 560 -17.31 6.33 18.54
C TYR A 560 -18.73 6.88 18.34
N PRO A 561 -19.06 8.04 18.94
CA PRO A 561 -20.43 8.58 18.89
C PRO A 561 -20.94 8.68 17.46
N THR A 562 -22.11 8.10 17.18
CA THR A 562 -22.79 8.07 15.87
C THR A 562 -22.04 7.33 14.74
N ASN A 563 -20.91 6.70 15.05
CA ASN A 563 -19.99 6.11 14.07
C ASN A 563 -19.76 4.61 14.32
N VAL A 564 -20.69 3.93 14.99
CA VAL A 564 -20.69 2.46 15.17
C VAL A 564 -21.61 1.83 14.12
N TYR A 565 -21.11 0.88 13.37
CA TYR A 565 -21.84 0.16 12.33
C TYR A 565 -21.87 -1.32 12.71
N LEU A 566 -23.03 -1.95 12.59
CA LEU A 566 -23.24 -3.34 12.98
C LEU A 566 -23.56 -4.15 11.74
N MET A 567 -22.89 -5.28 11.58
CA MET A 567 -23.27 -6.28 10.60
C MET A 567 -23.39 -7.64 11.28
N ALA A 568 -24.41 -8.42 10.91
CA ALA A 568 -24.66 -9.72 11.49
C ALA A 568 -25.07 -10.72 10.42
N HIS A 569 -24.53 -11.93 10.50
CA HIS A 569 -24.77 -13.02 9.56
C HIS A 569 -25.60 -14.13 10.21
N SER A 570 -26.53 -14.74 9.46
CA SER A 570 -27.24 -15.97 9.86
C SER A 570 -27.79 -15.87 11.29
N HIS A 571 -27.53 -16.82 12.19
CA HIS A 571 -28.00 -16.74 13.58
C HIS A 571 -27.41 -15.59 14.41
N GLY A 572 -26.32 -14.96 13.97
CA GLY A 572 -25.82 -13.74 14.59
C GLY A 572 -26.83 -12.59 14.54
N THR A 573 -27.79 -12.64 13.59
CA THR A 573 -28.85 -11.64 13.47
C THR A 573 -29.86 -11.72 14.61
N VAL A 574 -29.98 -12.88 15.26
CA VAL A 574 -30.80 -13.06 16.47
C VAL A 574 -30.22 -12.24 17.63
N ALA A 575 -28.92 -12.42 17.94
CA ALA A 575 -28.22 -11.65 18.95
C ALA A 575 -28.23 -10.13 18.65
N ALA A 576 -27.99 -9.76 17.39
CA ALA A 576 -28.02 -8.37 16.95
C ALA A 576 -29.42 -7.75 17.07
N GLY A 577 -30.45 -8.42 16.57
CA GLY A 577 -31.85 -7.98 16.66
C GLY A 577 -32.27 -7.80 18.11
N GLU A 578 -31.94 -8.75 18.99
CA GLU A 578 -32.24 -8.66 20.41
C GLU A 578 -31.51 -7.51 21.10
N ALA A 579 -30.21 -7.32 20.82
CA ALA A 579 -29.45 -6.19 21.35
C ALA A 579 -30.08 -4.84 20.96
N LEU A 580 -30.48 -4.69 19.69
CA LEU A 580 -31.12 -3.48 19.19
C LEU A 580 -32.53 -3.28 19.78
N ARG A 581 -33.28 -4.35 20.01
CA ARG A 581 -34.58 -4.32 20.71
C ARG A 581 -34.41 -3.86 22.16
N LEU A 582 -33.45 -4.43 22.88
CA LEU A 582 -33.13 -4.06 24.26
C LEU A 582 -32.64 -2.62 24.39
N ALA A 583 -32.00 -2.06 23.35
CA ALA A 583 -31.65 -0.65 23.29
C ALA A 583 -32.90 0.28 23.28
N GLY A 584 -34.05 -0.24 22.86
CA GLY A 584 -35.29 0.51 22.72
C GLY A 584 -35.16 1.59 21.65
N THR A 585 -35.39 2.84 22.03
CA THR A 585 -35.22 4.02 21.16
C THR A 585 -33.83 4.66 21.29
N ASN A 586 -32.93 4.09 22.10
CA ASN A 586 -31.57 4.59 22.21
C ASN A 586 -30.75 4.04 21.03
N GLN A 587 -30.42 4.91 20.09
CA GLN A 587 -29.59 4.54 18.96
C GLN A 587 -28.17 4.21 19.44
N VAL A 588 -27.78 2.93 19.35
CA VAL A 588 -26.44 2.41 19.70
C VAL A 588 -25.62 2.04 18.46
N ALA A 589 -26.25 1.97 17.29
CA ALA A 589 -25.59 1.81 16.00
C ALA A 589 -26.09 2.86 14.99
N ASN A 590 -25.24 3.29 14.08
CA ASN A 590 -25.59 4.11 12.94
C ASN A 590 -26.42 3.31 11.94
N THR A 591 -25.84 2.23 11.43
CA THR A 591 -26.45 1.34 10.43
C THR A 591 -26.28 -0.11 10.89
N TYR A 592 -27.36 -0.88 10.74
CA TYR A 592 -27.40 -2.32 10.94
C TYR A 592 -27.66 -3.02 9.62
N ILE A 593 -26.70 -3.84 9.19
CA ILE A 593 -26.82 -4.73 8.03
C ILE A 593 -27.03 -6.16 8.52
N THR A 594 -28.13 -6.77 8.09
CA THR A 594 -28.39 -8.19 8.31
C THR A 594 -28.10 -8.96 7.03
N MET A 595 -27.35 -10.06 7.12
CA MET A 595 -26.85 -10.84 5.98
C MET A 595 -27.37 -12.26 6.09
N GLN A 596 -28.21 -12.68 5.13
CA GLN A 596 -28.80 -14.03 5.06
C GLN A 596 -29.34 -14.47 6.43
N ALA A 597 -30.13 -13.60 7.03
CA ALA A 597 -30.62 -13.70 8.40
C ALA A 597 -31.42 -14.97 8.69
N ALA A 598 -31.00 -15.70 9.72
CA ALA A 598 -31.66 -16.92 10.21
C ALA A 598 -32.61 -16.56 11.37
N LEU A 599 -33.65 -15.81 11.05
CA LEU A 599 -34.62 -15.24 12.00
C LEU A 599 -35.96 -15.07 11.29
N ASP A 600 -37.09 -15.37 11.94
CA ASP A 600 -38.41 -15.20 11.33
C ASP A 600 -38.67 -13.74 10.95
N SER A 601 -39.02 -13.47 9.69
CA SER A 601 -39.41 -12.15 9.20
C SER A 601 -40.59 -11.54 9.96
N HIS A 602 -41.49 -12.36 10.52
CA HIS A 602 -42.60 -11.92 11.35
C HIS A 602 -42.14 -11.21 12.63
N THR A 603 -40.91 -11.41 13.10
CA THR A 603 -40.36 -10.65 14.23
C THR A 603 -40.29 -9.16 13.97
N TYR A 604 -40.05 -8.75 12.72
CA TYR A 604 -39.98 -7.35 12.31
C TYR A 604 -41.26 -6.87 11.60
N ASP A 605 -41.91 -7.75 10.85
CA ASP A 605 -43.11 -7.44 10.08
C ASP A 605 -44.03 -8.65 9.94
N SER A 606 -45.08 -8.69 10.77
CA SER A 606 -46.09 -9.74 10.76
C SER A 606 -47.04 -9.70 9.55
N THR A 607 -46.85 -8.75 8.62
CA THR A 607 -47.62 -8.68 7.36
C THR A 607 -46.91 -9.37 6.19
N THR A 608 -45.70 -9.87 6.41
CA THR A 608 -44.98 -10.67 5.42
C THR A 608 -45.69 -12.01 5.16
N PRO A 609 -45.44 -12.67 4.01
CA PRO A 609 -46.10 -13.93 3.68
C PRO A 609 -45.78 -15.03 4.70
N MET A 610 -46.82 -15.78 5.09
CA MET A 610 -46.66 -16.99 5.87
C MET A 610 -46.11 -18.14 5.00
N MET A 611 -45.35 -19.04 5.61
CA MET A 611 -44.95 -20.30 4.98
C MET A 611 -46.19 -21.15 4.64
N PRO A 612 -46.21 -21.86 3.50
CA PRO A 612 -47.38 -22.59 3.01
C PRO A 612 -47.52 -23.97 3.68
N ILE A 613 -47.61 -23.99 5.01
CA ILE A 613 -47.72 -25.20 5.84
C ILE A 613 -48.83 -25.09 6.89
N SER A 614 -49.15 -26.20 7.54
CA SER A 614 -50.03 -26.20 8.72
C SER A 614 -49.22 -25.90 9.98
N PHE A 615 -49.71 -24.97 10.80
CA PHE A 615 -49.10 -24.60 12.07
C PHE A 615 -49.89 -25.21 13.24
N ASP A 616 -49.15 -25.78 14.19
CA ASP A 616 -49.64 -26.33 15.44
C ASP A 616 -49.51 -25.33 16.60
N THR A 617 -48.76 -24.23 16.41
CA THR A 617 -48.57 -23.15 17.40
C THR A 617 -49.11 -21.80 16.92
N PRO A 618 -49.30 -20.81 17.81
CA PRO A 618 -49.65 -19.44 17.44
C PRO A 618 -48.39 -18.65 17.06
N ASP A 619 -48.49 -17.72 16.12
CA ASP A 619 -47.38 -16.85 15.72
C ASP A 619 -46.97 -15.85 16.84
N ARG A 620 -46.06 -16.21 17.75
CA ARG A 620 -45.57 -15.27 18.80
C ARG A 620 -44.42 -14.40 18.36
N TYR A 621 -43.81 -14.70 17.23
CA TYR A 621 -42.89 -13.78 16.56
C TYR A 621 -43.64 -12.54 16.04
N GLY A 622 -44.77 -12.76 15.37
CA GLY A 622 -45.63 -11.73 14.79
C GLY A 622 -46.67 -11.10 15.73
N ALA A 623 -47.05 -11.79 16.80
CA ALA A 623 -47.97 -11.29 17.85
C ALA A 623 -47.45 -11.56 19.27
N TYR A 624 -46.48 -10.77 19.70
CA TYR A 624 -45.75 -10.95 20.96
C TYR A 624 -46.43 -10.26 22.15
N TYR A 625 -46.79 -10.92 23.25
CA TYR A 625 -46.90 -12.37 23.50
C TYR A 625 -48.37 -12.79 23.71
N ILE A 626 -49.31 -11.94 23.26
CA ILE A 626 -50.76 -12.19 23.30
C ILE A 626 -51.34 -11.95 21.91
N ASN A 627 -52.48 -12.57 21.61
CA ASN A 627 -53.10 -12.47 20.28
C ASN A 627 -53.43 -11.02 19.91
N GLY A 628 -53.03 -10.62 18.71
CA GLY A 628 -53.21 -9.26 18.19
C GLY A 628 -52.23 -8.23 18.74
N ALA A 629 -51.24 -8.63 19.53
CA ALA A 629 -50.12 -7.76 19.88
C ALA A 629 -49.23 -7.48 18.66
N ALA A 630 -48.34 -6.50 18.79
CA ALA A 630 -47.35 -6.23 17.76
C ALA A 630 -46.27 -7.33 17.72
N CYS A 631 -45.52 -7.39 16.63
CA CYS A 631 -44.38 -8.30 16.50
C CYS A 631 -43.27 -8.01 17.54
N TYR A 632 -42.41 -8.98 17.79
CA TYR A 632 -41.40 -8.92 18.86
C TYR A 632 -40.43 -7.74 18.73
N PHE A 633 -40.04 -7.37 17.52
CA PHE A 633 -39.19 -6.22 17.20
C PHE A 633 -39.96 -4.96 16.75
N ASN A 634 -41.26 -4.91 17.02
CA ASN A 634 -42.06 -3.74 16.67
C ASN A 634 -41.50 -2.46 17.31
N GLY A 635 -41.28 -1.43 16.49
CA GLY A 635 -40.80 -0.12 16.94
C GLY A 635 -39.34 -0.08 17.40
N VAL A 636 -38.54 -1.10 17.04
CA VAL A 636 -37.10 -1.11 17.36
C VAL A 636 -36.38 0.10 16.75
N GLY A 637 -35.55 0.77 17.55
CA GLY A 637 -34.81 1.98 17.18
C GLY A 637 -33.34 1.97 17.63
N GLY A 638 -32.79 0.78 17.90
CA GLY A 638 -31.39 0.63 18.32
C GLY A 638 -30.37 1.01 17.24
N ALA A 639 -30.77 1.01 15.96
CA ALA A 639 -29.97 1.51 14.84
C ALA A 639 -30.68 2.66 14.10
N GLY A 640 -29.91 3.53 13.45
CA GLY A 640 -30.47 4.62 12.63
C GLY A 640 -31.03 4.12 11.29
N ASN A 641 -30.35 3.15 10.68
CA ASN A 641 -30.78 2.48 9.45
C ASN A 641 -30.72 0.96 9.61
N TYR A 642 -31.67 0.26 8.99
CA TYR A 642 -31.75 -1.20 8.94
C TYR A 642 -31.79 -1.64 7.48
N ILE A 643 -30.94 -2.59 7.12
CA ILE A 643 -30.74 -3.01 5.73
C ILE A 643 -30.64 -4.53 5.67
N ASN A 644 -31.48 -5.17 4.87
CA ASN A 644 -31.53 -6.62 4.74
C ASN A 644 -30.87 -7.09 3.44
N PHE A 645 -29.74 -7.76 3.55
CA PHE A 645 -29.06 -8.46 2.47
C PHE A 645 -29.60 -9.89 2.45
N PHE A 646 -30.51 -10.15 1.52
CA PHE A 646 -31.30 -11.39 1.47
C PHE A 646 -31.07 -12.14 0.16
N ASN A 647 -31.22 -13.46 0.20
CA ASN A 647 -31.21 -14.33 -0.96
C ASN A 647 -32.48 -15.21 -0.91
N PRO A 648 -33.46 -14.99 -1.81
CA PRO A 648 -34.70 -15.79 -1.86
C PRO A 648 -34.47 -17.29 -2.05
N TYR A 649 -33.33 -17.67 -2.61
CA TYR A 649 -32.98 -19.05 -2.92
C TYR A 649 -31.91 -19.62 -2.00
N ASP A 650 -31.57 -18.92 -0.90
CA ASP A 650 -30.59 -19.39 0.07
C ASP A 650 -30.96 -20.79 0.58
N MET A 651 -30.09 -21.77 0.37
CA MET A 651 -30.38 -23.15 0.76
C MET A 651 -30.48 -23.34 2.28
N VAL A 652 -29.67 -22.60 3.05
CA VAL A 652 -29.60 -22.75 4.50
C VAL A 652 -30.80 -22.09 5.14
N VAL A 653 -31.07 -20.81 4.88
CA VAL A 653 -32.22 -20.13 5.50
C VAL A 653 -33.55 -20.41 4.79
N GLY A 654 -33.50 -20.80 3.52
CA GLY A 654 -34.67 -21.12 2.70
C GLY A 654 -35.14 -22.57 2.78
N ALA A 655 -34.28 -23.52 3.20
CA ALA A 655 -34.68 -24.93 3.33
C ALA A 655 -34.31 -25.54 4.68
N ILE A 656 -33.06 -25.40 5.13
CA ILE A 656 -32.59 -26.06 6.37
C ILE A 656 -33.21 -25.41 7.61
N TRP A 657 -33.07 -24.09 7.76
CA TRP A 657 -33.66 -23.30 8.84
C TRP A 657 -35.18 -23.47 8.86
N GLN A 658 -35.85 -23.37 7.71
CA GLN A 658 -37.31 -23.53 7.66
C GLN A 658 -37.73 -24.92 8.12
N SER A 659 -37.04 -25.98 7.66
CA SER A 659 -37.36 -27.35 8.08
C SER A 659 -37.23 -27.54 9.58
N ASP A 660 -36.25 -26.90 10.21
CA ASP A 660 -36.10 -26.89 11.66
C ASP A 660 -37.27 -26.16 12.36
N GLN A 661 -37.59 -24.94 11.91
CA GLN A 661 -38.65 -24.14 12.52
C GLN A 661 -40.05 -24.76 12.42
N VAL A 662 -40.35 -25.47 11.34
CA VAL A 662 -41.67 -26.10 11.15
C VAL A 662 -41.85 -27.38 11.97
N LEU A 663 -40.77 -27.98 12.46
CA LEU A 663 -40.80 -29.17 13.30
C LEU A 663 -41.01 -28.86 14.79
N LYS A 664 -40.98 -27.58 15.17
CA LYS A 664 -41.32 -27.11 16.52
C LYS A 664 -42.82 -27.36 16.82
N PRO A 665 -43.22 -27.65 18.07
CA PRO A 665 -42.38 -27.83 19.24
C PRO A 665 -41.48 -29.07 19.16
N ASP A 666 -40.23 -28.93 19.60
CA ASP A 666 -39.23 -30.00 19.54
C ASP A 666 -39.52 -31.14 20.52
N VAL A 667 -38.82 -32.26 20.32
CA VAL A 667 -38.88 -33.40 21.26
C VAL A 667 -38.50 -32.94 22.67
N GLY A 668 -39.43 -33.06 23.60
CA GLY A 668 -39.27 -32.57 24.98
C GLY A 668 -40.01 -31.27 25.27
N TYR A 669 -40.63 -30.67 24.27
CA TYR A 669 -41.46 -29.47 24.37
C TYR A 669 -42.87 -29.71 23.84
N SER A 670 -43.82 -28.86 24.24
CA SER A 670 -45.19 -28.92 23.71
C SER A 670 -45.92 -27.59 23.83
N TYR A 671 -46.94 -27.43 22.99
CA TYR A 671 -47.92 -26.35 23.05
C TYR A 671 -49.33 -26.93 23.25
N HIS A 672 -50.08 -26.34 24.16
CA HIS A 672 -51.48 -26.69 24.41
C HIS A 672 -52.39 -25.55 23.95
N SER A 673 -53.06 -25.75 22.81
CA SER A 673 -53.95 -24.74 22.21
C SER A 673 -55.21 -24.42 23.04
N SER A 674 -55.64 -25.32 23.93
CA SER A 674 -56.85 -25.12 24.74
C SER A 674 -56.72 -24.03 25.79
N ASP A 675 -55.51 -23.83 26.33
CA ASP A 675 -55.22 -22.87 27.39
C ASP A 675 -54.04 -21.95 27.03
N ASP A 676 -53.61 -21.98 25.76
CA ASP A 676 -52.55 -21.15 25.19
C ASP A 676 -51.26 -21.22 26.02
N SER A 677 -50.85 -22.46 26.35
CA SER A 677 -49.76 -22.72 27.27
C SER A 677 -48.61 -23.51 26.65
N TRP A 678 -47.39 -23.15 27.06
CA TRP A 678 -46.14 -23.75 26.60
C TRP A 678 -45.53 -24.58 27.71
N TRP A 679 -44.92 -25.71 27.37
CA TRP A 679 -44.36 -26.63 28.35
C TRP A 679 -43.03 -27.20 27.89
N ASP A 680 -42.06 -27.23 28.80
CA ASP A 680 -40.93 -28.16 28.77
C ASP A 680 -41.41 -29.42 29.47
N VAL A 681 -41.68 -30.48 28.72
CA VAL A 681 -42.27 -31.72 29.25
C VAL A 681 -41.22 -32.67 29.83
N GLY A 682 -39.93 -32.46 29.52
CA GLY A 682 -38.79 -33.21 30.03
C GLY A 682 -38.96 -34.74 30.02
N LEU A 683 -38.05 -35.45 30.72
CA LEU A 683 -38.17 -36.90 30.97
C LEU A 683 -38.73 -37.23 32.36
N ILE A 684 -38.77 -36.26 33.29
CA ILE A 684 -39.05 -36.52 34.72
C ILE A 684 -40.12 -35.57 35.31
N LEU A 685 -40.08 -34.26 35.01
CA LEU A 685 -41.08 -33.30 35.47
C LEU A 685 -41.37 -32.26 34.38
N ALA A 686 -42.65 -32.09 34.03
CA ALA A 686 -43.08 -31.04 33.13
C ALA A 686 -43.12 -29.68 33.84
N SER A 687 -42.59 -28.65 33.19
CA SER A 687 -42.60 -27.26 33.66
C SER A 687 -43.24 -26.34 32.63
N GLN A 688 -44.13 -25.46 33.09
CA GLN A 688 -44.80 -24.51 32.22
C GLN A 688 -43.87 -23.34 31.88
N LEU A 689 -43.66 -23.09 30.60
CA LEU A 689 -42.93 -21.95 30.07
C LEU A 689 -43.89 -20.77 29.89
N ARG A 690 -43.48 -19.57 30.30
CA ARG A 690 -44.33 -18.37 30.31
C ARG A 690 -43.62 -17.18 29.69
N PHE A 691 -44.34 -16.43 28.86
CA PHE A 691 -43.89 -15.11 28.46
C PHE A 691 -44.08 -14.08 29.60
N PRO A 692 -43.19 -13.08 29.70
CA PRO A 692 -41.97 -12.90 28.90
C PRO A 692 -40.74 -13.69 29.43
N GLN A 693 -40.83 -14.37 30.57
CA GLN A 693 -39.67 -14.94 31.28
C GLN A 693 -38.93 -16.02 30.47
N ASN A 694 -39.67 -16.81 29.69
CA ASN A 694 -39.13 -17.92 28.90
C ASN A 694 -39.12 -17.61 27.40
N THR A 695 -39.15 -16.34 26.99
CA THR A 695 -39.23 -15.93 25.58
C THR A 695 -38.22 -16.68 24.71
N TYR A 696 -36.95 -16.71 25.12
CA TYR A 696 -35.89 -17.32 24.32
C TYR A 696 -36.03 -18.84 24.23
N THR A 697 -36.45 -19.50 25.30
CA THR A 697 -36.73 -20.95 25.27
C THR A 697 -37.93 -21.25 24.37
N ILE A 698 -39.00 -20.45 24.47
CA ILE A 698 -40.21 -20.63 23.66
C ILE A 698 -39.89 -20.44 22.17
N PHE A 699 -39.18 -19.37 21.80
CA PHE A 699 -38.75 -19.17 20.40
C PHE A 699 -37.81 -20.27 19.93
N SER A 700 -36.85 -20.68 20.76
CA SER A 700 -35.84 -21.64 20.29
C SER A 700 -36.38 -23.06 20.16
N TYR A 701 -37.35 -23.49 20.98
CA TYR A 701 -37.74 -24.91 21.03
C TYR A 701 -39.24 -25.20 20.84
N CYS A 702 -40.09 -24.18 20.97
CA CYS A 702 -41.53 -24.42 21.07
C CYS A 702 -42.33 -23.80 19.93
N ASP A 703 -42.15 -22.51 19.70
CA ASP A 703 -42.98 -21.77 18.76
C ASP A 703 -42.47 -21.93 17.33
N GLN A 704 -43.35 -22.33 16.42
CA GLN A 704 -43.03 -22.39 15.00
C GLN A 704 -42.80 -20.98 14.47
N ALA A 705 -41.83 -20.82 13.58
CA ALA A 705 -41.78 -19.63 12.73
C ALA A 705 -42.96 -19.71 11.76
N HIS A 706 -43.73 -18.63 11.63
CA HIS A 706 -44.85 -18.58 10.69
C HIS A 706 -44.44 -17.91 9.37
N GLY A 707 -43.52 -16.95 9.43
CA GLY A 707 -42.96 -16.29 8.26
C GLY A 707 -41.75 -17.04 7.69
N PHE A 708 -41.33 -16.63 6.49
CA PHE A 708 -40.05 -17.05 5.95
C PHE A 708 -38.90 -16.42 6.76
N ALA A 709 -37.70 -17.02 6.67
CA ALA A 709 -36.51 -16.40 7.23
C ALA A 709 -36.30 -15.01 6.63
N LEU A 710 -35.97 -14.02 7.46
CA LEU A 710 -35.65 -12.65 7.07
C LEU A 710 -34.59 -12.61 5.95
N GLY A 711 -33.60 -13.51 6.00
CA GLY A 711 -32.56 -13.67 4.98
C GLY A 711 -33.02 -14.20 3.63
N SER A 712 -34.27 -14.65 3.51
CA SER A 712 -34.91 -15.12 2.27
C SER A 712 -36.16 -14.33 1.90
N GLN A 713 -36.60 -13.39 2.76
CA GLN A 713 -37.86 -12.68 2.61
C GLN A 713 -37.66 -11.30 1.95
N ASN A 714 -38.36 -11.07 0.84
CA ASN A 714 -38.47 -9.75 0.22
C ASN A 714 -39.58 -8.90 0.88
N ASN A 715 -39.55 -7.59 0.61
CA ASN A 715 -40.57 -6.63 1.04
C ASN A 715 -40.86 -6.61 2.54
N VAL A 716 -39.83 -6.73 3.38
CA VAL A 716 -39.96 -6.70 4.85
C VAL A 716 -40.12 -5.26 5.32
N GLY A 717 -41.22 -4.98 6.01
CA GLY A 717 -41.53 -3.67 6.58
C GLY A 717 -40.80 -3.36 7.88
N GLY A 718 -41.50 -2.68 8.79
CA GLY A 718 -40.94 -2.21 10.05
C GLY A 718 -39.72 -1.30 9.83
N PRO A 719 -38.58 -1.54 10.48
CA PRO A 719 -37.40 -0.69 10.35
C PRO A 719 -36.67 -0.83 9.00
N PHE A 720 -36.96 -1.88 8.22
CA PHE A 720 -36.38 -2.10 6.88
C PHE A 720 -37.12 -1.33 5.77
N ARG A 721 -38.03 -0.42 6.11
CA ARG A 721 -38.81 0.35 5.13
C ARG A 721 -38.78 1.84 5.45
N SER A 722 -38.43 2.64 4.45
CA SER A 722 -38.50 4.10 4.51
C SER A 722 -39.54 4.62 3.51
N GLY A 723 -40.70 5.05 4.03
CA GLY A 723 -41.83 5.46 3.20
C GLY A 723 -42.36 4.32 2.33
N VAL A 724 -42.17 4.43 1.01
CA VAL A 724 -42.58 3.40 0.02
C VAL A 724 -41.43 2.49 -0.42
N MET A 725 -40.20 2.75 0.02
CA MET A 725 -39.01 2.01 -0.38
C MET A 725 -38.60 1.01 0.69
N TYR A 726 -38.26 -0.21 0.27
CA TYR A 726 -37.66 -1.24 1.13
C TYR A 726 -36.14 -1.13 1.08
N ASN A 727 -35.50 -1.10 2.23
CA ASN A 727 -34.05 -1.07 2.40
C ASN A 727 -33.52 -2.51 2.37
N GLN A 728 -33.52 -3.11 1.18
CA GLN A 728 -33.09 -4.50 0.99
C GLN A 728 -32.20 -4.63 -0.25
N ILE A 729 -31.25 -5.57 -0.19
CA ILE A 729 -30.35 -5.96 -1.27
C ILE A 729 -30.55 -7.45 -1.56
N GLU A 730 -30.93 -7.77 -2.79
CA GLU A 730 -31.12 -9.16 -3.23
C GLU A 730 -29.80 -9.73 -3.76
N LEU A 731 -29.27 -10.74 -3.08
CA LEU A 731 -27.92 -11.25 -3.30
C LEU A 731 -27.80 -12.24 -4.48
N ASP A 732 -28.89 -12.87 -4.91
CA ASP A 732 -28.85 -13.76 -6.09
C ASP A 732 -28.72 -12.97 -7.40
N LEU A 733 -29.16 -11.70 -7.41
CA LEU A 733 -29.09 -10.86 -8.60
C LEU A 733 -27.64 -10.39 -8.88
N PRO A 734 -27.31 -10.14 -10.18
CA PRO A 734 -26.08 -9.46 -10.53
C PRO A 734 -25.95 -8.10 -9.83
N PRO A 735 -24.74 -7.72 -9.39
CA PRO A 735 -23.47 -8.38 -9.64
C PRO A 735 -23.05 -9.42 -8.59
N TYR A 736 -23.88 -9.71 -7.59
CA TYR A 736 -23.50 -10.50 -6.42
C TYR A 736 -23.55 -12.01 -6.69
N ASN A 737 -24.55 -12.47 -7.44
CA ASN A 737 -24.70 -13.85 -7.91
C ASN A 737 -24.52 -14.91 -6.79
N PHE A 738 -25.17 -14.69 -5.65
CA PHE A 738 -25.29 -15.69 -4.58
C PHE A 738 -26.36 -16.70 -4.99
N GLY A 739 -25.94 -17.82 -5.56
CA GLY A 739 -26.87 -18.84 -6.06
C GLY A 739 -27.62 -19.60 -4.96
N ALA A 740 -28.30 -20.67 -5.35
CA ALA A 740 -29.15 -21.49 -4.47
C ALA A 740 -28.42 -22.65 -3.76
N GLN A 741 -27.09 -22.73 -3.89
CA GLN A 741 -26.29 -23.80 -3.29
C GLN A 741 -25.87 -23.47 -1.86
N HIS A 742 -25.62 -24.50 -1.04
CA HIS A 742 -25.17 -24.38 0.34
C HIS A 742 -24.03 -23.37 0.55
N ILE A 743 -23.00 -23.45 -0.29
CA ILE A 743 -21.79 -22.62 -0.23
C ILE A 743 -22.10 -21.11 -0.25
N TYR A 744 -23.22 -20.71 -0.86
CA TYR A 744 -23.58 -19.29 -0.96
C TYR A 744 -24.14 -18.72 0.33
N HIS A 745 -24.50 -19.53 1.33
CA HIS A 745 -25.00 -18.99 2.60
C HIS A 745 -23.98 -18.13 3.36
N SER A 746 -22.69 -18.48 3.22
CA SER A 746 -21.57 -17.78 3.89
C SER A 746 -20.49 -17.37 2.90
N ALA A 747 -20.83 -17.25 1.61
CA ALA A 747 -19.86 -17.01 0.55
C ALA A 747 -19.11 -15.68 0.72
N GLU A 748 -19.72 -14.67 1.33
CA GLU A 748 -19.07 -13.40 1.67
C GLU A 748 -17.87 -13.56 2.61
N PHE A 749 -17.77 -14.67 3.34
CA PHE A 749 -16.63 -15.03 4.19
C PHE A 749 -15.81 -16.19 3.62
N ARG A 750 -16.45 -17.20 3.04
CA ARG A 750 -15.82 -18.45 2.59
C ARG A 750 -15.38 -18.45 1.13
N SER A 751 -16.06 -17.75 0.22
CA SER A 751 -15.63 -17.65 -1.19
C SER A 751 -14.38 -16.78 -1.38
N ASP A 752 -13.85 -16.66 -2.60
CA ASP A 752 -12.71 -15.76 -2.89
C ASP A 752 -13.12 -14.28 -3.01
N ASN A 753 -12.15 -13.37 -2.84
CA ASN A 753 -12.42 -11.93 -2.91
C ASN A 753 -12.89 -11.46 -4.31
N PRO A 754 -12.32 -11.90 -5.45
CA PRO A 754 -12.79 -11.48 -6.77
C PRO A 754 -14.29 -11.70 -7.01
N HIS A 755 -14.86 -12.80 -6.56
CA HIS A 755 -16.30 -13.04 -6.68
C HIS A 755 -17.15 -12.26 -5.66
N ARG A 756 -16.56 -11.86 -4.53
CA ARG A 756 -17.27 -11.17 -3.43
C ARG A 756 -16.97 -9.68 -3.33
N TRP A 757 -16.12 -9.13 -4.18
CA TRP A 757 -15.72 -7.73 -4.15
C TRP A 757 -16.91 -6.77 -4.13
N GLN A 758 -17.89 -7.00 -5.02
CA GLN A 758 -19.07 -6.14 -5.14
C GLN A 758 -19.97 -6.18 -3.90
N PHE A 759 -20.01 -7.31 -3.19
CA PHE A 759 -20.73 -7.42 -1.93
C PHE A 759 -20.15 -6.48 -0.88
N TRP A 760 -18.82 -6.52 -0.67
CA TRP A 760 -18.14 -5.69 0.33
C TRP A 760 -18.15 -4.21 -0.03
N ASN A 761 -18.09 -3.89 -1.33
CA ASN A 761 -18.32 -2.52 -1.80
C ASN A 761 -19.73 -2.03 -1.44
N GLN A 762 -20.76 -2.88 -1.63
CA GLN A 762 -22.14 -2.56 -1.27
C GLN A 762 -22.32 -2.38 0.24
N VAL A 763 -21.66 -3.19 1.07
CA VAL A 763 -21.67 -3.04 2.54
C VAL A 763 -21.22 -1.63 2.94
N LEU A 764 -20.07 -1.16 2.43
CA LEU A 764 -19.56 0.18 2.76
C LEU A 764 -20.44 1.31 2.20
N PHE A 765 -20.99 1.14 0.99
CA PHE A 765 -21.93 2.09 0.40
C PHE A 765 -23.18 2.26 1.27
N GLN A 766 -23.77 1.14 1.69
CA GLN A 766 -24.96 1.13 2.55
C GLN A 766 -24.70 1.71 3.96
N MET A 767 -23.46 1.62 4.45
CA MET A 767 -23.03 2.29 5.68
C MET A 767 -22.69 3.78 5.47
N GLY A 768 -22.68 4.30 4.25
CA GLY A 768 -22.25 5.68 3.95
C GLY A 768 -20.76 5.91 4.19
N LEU A 769 -19.95 4.84 4.18
CA LEU A 769 -18.51 4.85 4.39
C LEU A 769 -17.73 4.87 3.08
N LYS A 770 -18.43 4.76 1.95
CA LYS A 770 -17.92 4.89 0.59
C LYS A 770 -18.95 5.63 -0.26
N PRO A 771 -18.53 6.57 -1.13
CA PRO A 771 -19.44 7.38 -1.95
C PRO A 771 -20.20 6.58 -3.01
#